data_AF-A7I8E8-F1
#
_entry.id   AF-A7I8E8-F1
#
_cell.length_a   1.000
_cell.length_b   1.000
_cell.length_c   1.000
_cell.angle_alpha   90.00
_cell.angle_beta   90.00
_cell.angle_gamma   90.00
#
_symmetry.space_group_name_H-M   'P 1'
#
loop_
_entity.id
_entity.type
_entity.pdbx_description
1 polymer ?
#
loop_
_entity_poly.entity_id
_entity_poly.type
_entity_poly.pdbx_seq_one_letter_code
_entity_poly.pdbx_strand_id
1 'polypeptide(L)'
;MSSLKKSGETRFSLVFSIALLVLMTAVIIPGVMGSSANVNLGTAGNYVILSESGISTTGTTSIVGDVGVSPINATAITGFGLVMDPSNQFSTSSLVNGKVYAADYAGATPATLNAAISDMEAAYTDALTWSPGVTELGAGNIGGMTLTPGVYKWSTVVTVPTDVTLAGGPNDVWIFQIAQGLDISSGKHIILSGGAQAKNIYWIVGSQATLGTGSVFNGNILSKTATVINSGATLNGRALAQTAVTLDANTVTSPASGMASPPSNSGSTTAVNLGTAGNFVILTKTGISTTGTTSIVGNVGVSPAAATYITGFGLVADPSNQFSTSSLVVGKVYAADYAPPTPATMTTAVSDMQAAYTDAAGRAPGVTELGAGNIGGMTLAPGVYKWSTGVTIPTDVTLAGNSNDVWIFEIAQNLDVSSGQHVILSGGAQAKNVYWVVAGQTTLGTGSAFNGNILDQTAIILNTGATLNGRALAQTAVTLDANTVTSPASGMASPPSNSGSATAVNLGTAGSFVILTKSGISTTGTTTIIGNVGVSPAAATYITGFGLVADPSNQFSTSSLVVGKVYAADYVPPTPATMTTAVSDMQAAYTDAAGRAPGVTELGAGNIGGMTLAPGVYKWSTGVTIPTDVTLAGNSNDVWIFEIAQNLDVSSGQHVILSGGAQAKNVYWVVAGQTTLGTGSAFNGNILDQTAIILNTGATLNGRALAQTAVTLNANIVSDPLATVAPTNGGSATAVNLGTAGNFVILTKSGVSTTGTTSIVGNIGVSPIAATGMTGFGLVMDPSNQFSTSSLVNGKVYAADYVSPTPATMTTAVSDMQAAYTDAAGRTPDVTELAAGNIGGLTLAPGVYKWSTSVTIPTDVTLSGSQNSIWIFEIAQNLDVSSGQHIVLSGGAQAQNVYWVVAGQTTLGTGSVFNGNILDQTAIVLNTGATLNGRALAQTAVTLDANTVTSPASGMASPPSNSVSTTAVNLGTAGNFIILTKSGISTTGTTSIVGNVGVSPAAATYITGFGLVMDPSNQFSTSSLVNGKVYAADYVPPTPATMTSAVSDMEAAYTDAAGRAPDVTELGAGNIGGMTITPGVYKWSTSVTIPTDVTLSGSPNGIWIFEIAQNLDISSGQHVVLSGGAQAQNVYWVVGGQTTLGTGSTFNGNILDQTAIVGKTGAVLHGRALAQTAVTLDANTVN
;
A
#
# COMPACT_ATOMS: atom_id res chain seq x y z
N MET A 1 -17.18 35.98 -63.02
CA MET A 1 -16.02 35.16 -63.42
C MET A 1 -15.84 34.12 -62.33
N SER A 2 -16.19 32.84 -62.52
CA SER A 2 -15.56 31.81 -63.38
C SER A 2 -14.23 31.30 -62.78
N SER A 3 -14.00 29.99 -62.57
CA SER A 3 -14.84 28.84 -62.89
C SER A 3 -14.59 27.62 -61.99
N LEU A 4 -15.69 26.90 -61.72
CA LEU A 4 -15.81 25.44 -61.65
C LEU A 4 -14.75 24.68 -62.48
N LYS A 5 -14.30 23.49 -62.08
CA LYS A 5 -15.06 22.20 -62.04
C LYS A 5 -14.53 21.30 -60.91
N LYS A 6 -15.33 20.46 -60.22
CA LYS A 6 -16.10 19.27 -60.67
C LYS A 6 -15.20 18.21 -61.36
N SER A 7 -15.34 16.91 -61.15
CA SER A 7 -16.49 16.05 -60.73
C SER A 7 -15.95 14.76 -60.06
N GLY A 8 -16.70 13.89 -59.36
CA GLY A 8 -18.13 13.79 -59.01
C GLY A 8 -18.30 12.74 -57.86
N GLU A 9 -19.38 12.71 -57.07
CA GLU A 9 -20.75 12.21 -57.39
C GLU A 9 -20.79 10.69 -57.72
N THR A 10 -21.70 9.81 -57.27
CA THR A 10 -22.80 9.73 -56.25
C THR A 10 -23.16 8.23 -56.08
N ARG A 11 -23.95 7.65 -55.14
CA ARG A 11 -24.87 7.97 -54.00
C ARG A 11 -24.74 6.82 -52.95
N PHE A 12 -25.16 6.84 -51.67
CA PHE A 12 -26.33 7.33 -50.90
C PHE A 12 -27.49 6.32 -50.72
N SER A 13 -27.98 6.19 -49.46
CA SER A 13 -29.11 5.37 -48.90
C SER A 13 -28.74 4.03 -48.23
N LEU A 14 -28.92 3.82 -46.91
CA LEU A 14 -30.16 3.57 -46.08
C LEU A 14 -30.53 2.05 -46.07
N VAL A 15 -30.85 1.31 -44.98
CA VAL A 15 -31.46 1.55 -43.63
C VAL A 15 -31.04 0.43 -42.62
N PHE A 16 -30.76 0.75 -41.33
CA PHE A 16 -30.85 -0.04 -40.05
C PHE A 16 -30.30 -1.52 -39.99
N SER A 17 -29.83 -2.14 -38.88
CA SER A 17 -30.08 -1.97 -37.42
C SER A 17 -29.09 -2.80 -36.57
N ILE A 18 -28.76 -2.37 -35.33
CA ILE A 18 -28.48 -3.19 -34.09
C ILE A 18 -27.27 -4.19 -34.13
N ALA A 19 -26.33 -4.29 -33.16
CA ALA A 19 -26.23 -3.77 -31.78
C ALA A 19 -24.77 -3.45 -31.30
N LEU A 20 -24.68 -2.52 -30.34
CA LEU A 20 -23.97 -2.60 -29.05
C LEU A 20 -22.71 -3.50 -28.89
N LEU A 21 -21.53 -2.89 -28.72
CA LEU A 21 -20.88 -2.69 -27.41
C LEU A 21 -19.75 -1.64 -27.57
N VAL A 22 -19.31 -0.98 -26.49
CA VAL A 22 -18.42 0.18 -26.57
C VAL A 22 -17.12 -0.08 -25.79
N LEU A 23 -16.00 0.43 -26.33
CA LEU A 23 -14.72 0.51 -25.64
C LEU A 23 -14.23 1.96 -25.72
N MET A 24 -13.79 2.51 -24.59
CA MET A 24 -13.50 3.93 -24.43
C MET A 24 -12.03 4.14 -24.09
N THR A 25 -11.42 5.20 -24.61
CA THR A 25 -9.99 5.50 -24.43
C THR A 25 -9.77 6.73 -23.55
N ALA A 26 -9.03 6.54 -22.46
CA ALA A 26 -8.65 7.61 -21.54
C ALA A 26 -7.15 7.88 -21.58
N VAL A 27 -6.77 9.00 -22.22
CA VAL A 27 -5.46 9.60 -22.03
C VAL A 27 -5.62 10.71 -20.98
N ILE A 28 -4.96 10.54 -19.84
CA ILE A 28 -4.93 11.54 -18.77
C ILE A 28 -3.50 11.65 -18.27
N ILE A 29 -2.97 12.87 -18.33
CA ILE A 29 -1.66 13.22 -17.79
C ILE A 29 -1.90 13.85 -16.41
N PRO A 30 -1.32 13.33 -15.32
CA PRO A 30 -1.41 13.98 -14.01
C PRO A 30 -0.59 15.29 -14.00
N GLY A 31 -1.25 16.41 -14.31
CA GLY A 31 -0.69 17.73 -14.07
C GLY A 31 -0.73 18.05 -12.57
N VAL A 32 0.41 18.40 -11.98
CA VAL A 32 0.48 18.78 -10.56
C VAL A 32 -0.08 20.19 -10.38
N MET A 33 -1.39 20.29 -10.15
CA MET A 33 -2.00 21.50 -9.60
C MET A 33 -1.93 21.47 -8.07
N GLY A 34 -1.57 22.61 -7.47
CA GLY A 34 -1.64 22.79 -6.02
C GLY A 34 -3.08 22.68 -5.51
N SER A 35 -3.24 22.35 -4.22
CA SER A 35 -4.50 22.10 -3.51
C SER A 35 -5.72 22.85 -4.09
N SER A 36 -6.49 22.18 -4.94
CA SER A 36 -7.65 22.77 -5.61
C SER A 36 -8.82 22.96 -4.64
N ALA A 37 -9.55 24.05 -4.81
CA ALA A 37 -10.81 24.24 -4.09
C ALA A 37 -11.85 23.17 -4.49
N ASN A 38 -12.87 22.97 -3.65
CA ASN A 38 -14.09 22.28 -4.05
C ASN A 38 -15.04 23.27 -4.75
N VAL A 39 -15.93 22.77 -5.62
CA VAL A 39 -17.00 23.60 -6.20
C VAL A 39 -17.89 24.10 -5.06
N ASN A 40 -17.99 25.42 -4.92
CA ASN A 40 -18.71 26.05 -3.81
C ASN A 40 -20.22 26.01 -4.06
N LEU A 41 -20.90 25.02 -3.47
CA LEU A 41 -22.37 24.88 -3.56
C LEU A 41 -23.15 25.91 -2.72
N GLY A 42 -22.49 26.79 -1.95
CA GLY A 42 -23.14 27.79 -1.11
C GLY A 42 -24.27 27.21 -0.24
N THR A 43 -25.42 27.88 -0.24
CA THR A 43 -26.64 27.41 0.43
C THR A 43 -27.37 26.27 -0.28
N ALA A 44 -27.08 26.00 -1.56
CA ALA A 44 -27.55 24.80 -2.27
C ALA A 44 -26.95 23.53 -1.66
N GLY A 45 -25.75 23.61 -1.10
CA GLY A 45 -25.07 22.50 -0.41
C GLY A 45 -25.83 21.92 0.79
N ASN A 46 -26.80 22.65 1.35
CA ASN A 46 -27.66 22.15 2.43
C ASN A 46 -28.65 21.06 1.94
N TYR A 47 -28.99 21.08 0.65
CA TYR A 47 -30.01 20.21 0.07
C TYR A 47 -29.37 18.95 -0.53
N VAL A 48 -30.07 17.82 -0.40
CA VAL A 48 -29.76 16.58 -1.12
C VAL A 48 -30.53 16.49 -2.44
N ILE A 49 -31.73 17.09 -2.52
CA ILE A 49 -32.44 17.33 -3.78
C ILE A 49 -32.92 18.78 -3.82
N LEU A 50 -32.64 19.49 -4.92
CA LEU A 50 -33.07 20.87 -5.15
C LEU A 50 -33.56 21.01 -6.60
N SER A 51 -34.70 21.67 -6.82
CA SER A 51 -35.37 21.71 -8.13
C SER A 51 -36.09 23.03 -8.41
N GLU A 52 -36.03 23.49 -9.66
CA GLU A 52 -36.77 24.66 -10.14
C GLU A 52 -38.19 24.37 -10.66
N SER A 53 -38.47 23.15 -11.14
CA SER A 53 -39.75 22.84 -11.81
C SER A 53 -40.53 21.63 -11.29
N GLY A 54 -40.05 20.92 -10.25
CA GLY A 54 -40.83 19.91 -9.52
C GLY A 54 -40.05 18.67 -9.11
N ILE A 55 -40.47 18.03 -8.02
CA ILE A 55 -39.88 16.78 -7.52
C ILE A 55 -40.97 15.72 -7.40
N SER A 56 -40.84 14.61 -8.11
CA SER A 56 -41.85 13.53 -8.08
C SER A 56 -41.22 12.21 -7.68
N THR A 57 -41.87 11.42 -6.83
CA THR A 57 -41.49 10.02 -6.58
C THR A 57 -42.63 9.05 -6.86
N THR A 58 -42.30 7.92 -7.47
CA THR A 58 -43.10 6.69 -7.40
C THR A 58 -42.40 5.66 -6.51
N GLY A 59 -43.11 4.60 -6.11
CA GLY A 59 -42.59 3.58 -5.20
C GLY A 59 -42.21 4.09 -3.80
N THR A 60 -41.51 3.26 -3.04
CA THR A 60 -41.03 3.57 -1.69
C THR A 60 -39.59 4.07 -1.74
N THR A 61 -39.42 5.37 -2.00
CA THR A 61 -38.11 6.04 -1.99
C THR A 61 -37.68 6.38 -0.55
N SER A 62 -36.37 6.38 -0.28
CA SER A 62 -35.75 6.76 0.98
C SER A 62 -34.71 7.86 0.74
N ILE A 63 -34.88 9.01 1.36
CA ILE A 63 -34.00 10.18 1.24
C ILE A 63 -33.39 10.52 2.60
N VAL A 64 -32.09 10.81 2.66
CA VAL A 64 -31.38 11.31 3.84
C VAL A 64 -30.75 12.67 3.50
N GLY A 65 -31.35 13.75 4.04
CA GLY A 65 -31.01 15.14 3.76
C GLY A 65 -32.22 15.98 3.33
N ASP A 66 -32.04 17.29 3.26
CA ASP A 66 -33.12 18.27 3.00
C ASP A 66 -33.49 18.36 1.50
N VAL A 67 -34.78 18.57 1.21
CA VAL A 67 -35.37 18.57 -0.14
C VAL A 67 -36.04 19.92 -0.40
N GLY A 68 -35.76 20.57 -1.53
CA GLY A 68 -36.27 21.93 -1.82
C GLY A 68 -36.82 22.12 -3.24
N VAL A 69 -37.90 22.89 -3.37
CA VAL A 69 -38.35 23.45 -4.66
C VAL A 69 -38.52 24.96 -4.62
N SER A 70 -38.04 25.67 -5.63
CA SER A 70 -38.21 27.13 -5.78
C SER A 70 -37.88 27.55 -7.21
N PRO A 71 -38.62 28.48 -7.85
CA PRO A 71 -39.61 29.41 -7.30
C PRO A 71 -41.04 28.86 -7.17
N ILE A 72 -41.23 27.54 -7.27
CA ILE A 72 -42.55 26.90 -7.30
C ILE A 72 -43.08 26.48 -5.91
N ASN A 73 -44.41 26.30 -5.85
CA ASN A 73 -45.15 25.85 -4.67
C ASN A 73 -44.96 24.34 -4.35
N ALA A 74 -45.25 23.97 -3.10
CA ALA A 74 -45.19 22.59 -2.61
C ALA A 74 -46.06 21.58 -3.38
N THR A 75 -47.07 22.04 -4.12
CA THR A 75 -47.89 21.20 -5.01
C THR A 75 -47.10 20.56 -6.14
N ALA A 76 -45.88 21.05 -6.43
CA ALA A 76 -44.95 20.43 -7.37
C ALA A 76 -44.07 19.33 -6.74
N ILE A 77 -44.20 19.07 -5.43
CA ILE A 77 -43.59 17.92 -4.75
C ILE A 77 -44.64 16.81 -4.65
N THR A 78 -44.53 15.77 -5.49
CA THR A 78 -45.57 14.74 -5.68
C THR A 78 -45.10 13.34 -5.31
N GLY A 79 -46.02 12.53 -4.77
CA GLY A 79 -45.74 11.17 -4.28
C GLY A 79 -45.23 11.08 -2.84
N PHE A 80 -44.72 12.17 -2.26
CA PHE A 80 -44.08 12.18 -0.93
C PHE A 80 -45.04 12.15 0.28
N GLY A 81 -46.34 12.40 0.11
CA GLY A 81 -47.29 12.44 1.24
C GLY A 81 -46.94 13.49 2.29
N LEU A 82 -46.65 14.73 1.86
CA LEU A 82 -46.15 15.80 2.74
C LEU A 82 -47.11 16.14 3.88
N VAL A 83 -46.54 16.33 5.08
CA VAL A 83 -47.23 16.85 6.27
C VAL A 83 -46.58 18.16 6.69
N MET A 84 -47.38 19.23 6.77
CA MET A 84 -46.88 20.57 7.12
C MET A 84 -46.45 20.65 8.59
N ASP A 85 -45.28 21.23 8.87
CA ASP A 85 -44.83 21.53 10.22
C ASP A 85 -45.65 22.71 10.83
N PRO A 86 -45.98 22.71 12.14
CA PRO A 86 -46.75 23.78 12.78
C PRO A 86 -46.17 25.21 12.69
N SER A 87 -44.89 25.36 12.35
CA SER A 87 -44.29 26.67 12.05
C SER A 87 -44.68 27.24 10.68
N ASN A 88 -45.28 26.40 9.81
CA ASN A 88 -45.50 26.62 8.38
C ASN A 88 -44.21 26.91 7.55
N GLN A 89 -43.01 26.60 8.06
CA GLN A 89 -41.74 26.89 7.36
C GLN A 89 -41.20 25.71 6.52
N PHE A 90 -41.63 24.48 6.82
CA PHE A 90 -41.24 23.25 6.11
C PHE A 90 -42.33 22.17 6.24
N SER A 91 -42.17 21.06 5.53
CA SER A 91 -42.94 19.83 5.67
C SER A 91 -42.05 18.64 5.98
N THR A 92 -42.64 17.56 6.49
CA THR A 92 -42.01 16.24 6.65
C THR A 92 -42.64 15.21 5.71
N SER A 93 -41.97 14.07 5.54
CA SER A 93 -42.45 12.92 4.76
C SER A 93 -41.86 11.63 5.35
N SER A 94 -42.59 10.53 5.33
CA SER A 94 -42.05 9.20 5.70
C SER A 94 -40.97 8.69 4.74
N LEU A 95 -40.79 9.36 3.60
CA LEU A 95 -39.77 9.05 2.59
C LEU A 95 -38.51 9.94 2.73
N VAL A 96 -38.49 10.90 3.68
CA VAL A 96 -37.43 11.90 3.81
C VAL A 96 -36.99 12.04 5.27
N ASN A 97 -35.82 11.48 5.60
CA ASN A 97 -35.08 11.76 6.83
C ASN A 97 -34.33 13.09 6.65
N GLY A 98 -35.10 14.18 6.80
CA GLY A 98 -34.73 15.56 6.49
C GLY A 98 -35.98 16.44 6.43
N LYS A 99 -35.82 17.70 6.03
CA LYS A 99 -36.93 18.65 5.85
C LYS A 99 -37.23 18.87 4.38
N VAL A 100 -38.52 19.02 4.06
CA VAL A 100 -39.00 19.38 2.72
C VAL A 100 -39.42 20.85 2.72
N TYR A 101 -38.97 21.65 1.75
CA TYR A 101 -39.24 23.08 1.64
C TYR A 101 -39.78 23.45 0.26
N ALA A 102 -40.62 24.48 0.19
CA ALA A 102 -41.14 25.06 -1.04
C ALA A 102 -41.27 26.58 -0.97
N ALA A 103 -41.37 27.25 -2.12
CA ALA A 103 -41.38 28.72 -2.21
C ALA A 103 -42.64 29.38 -1.61
N ASP A 104 -43.71 28.63 -1.35
CA ASP A 104 -44.95 29.11 -0.73
C ASP A 104 -45.03 28.92 0.79
N TYR A 105 -43.92 28.48 1.41
CA TYR A 105 -43.82 28.32 2.86
C TYR A 105 -43.48 29.63 3.57
N ALA A 106 -43.80 29.70 4.86
CA ALA A 106 -43.69 30.91 5.67
C ALA A 106 -42.27 31.18 6.19
N GLY A 107 -42.09 32.36 6.79
CA GLY A 107 -40.84 32.73 7.46
C GLY A 107 -39.70 33.04 6.49
N ALA A 108 -38.50 32.54 6.78
CA ALA A 108 -37.31 32.76 5.96
C ALA A 108 -37.24 31.85 4.72
N THR A 109 -38.03 30.76 4.68
CA THR A 109 -37.90 29.68 3.69
C THR A 109 -37.83 30.13 2.23
N PRO A 110 -38.70 31.05 1.73
CA PRO A 110 -38.61 31.49 0.34
C PRO A 110 -37.32 32.25 0.01
N ALA A 111 -36.78 33.01 0.97
CA ALA A 111 -35.52 33.73 0.79
C ALA A 111 -34.32 32.78 0.82
N THR A 112 -34.31 31.80 1.74
CA THR A 112 -33.28 30.75 1.80
C THR A 112 -33.29 29.86 0.56
N LEU A 113 -34.47 29.51 0.05
CA LEU A 113 -34.59 28.74 -1.18
C LEU A 113 -34.16 29.53 -2.43
N ASN A 114 -34.49 30.81 -2.54
CA ASN A 114 -34.04 31.64 -3.65
C ASN A 114 -32.50 31.83 -3.63
N ALA A 115 -31.89 31.93 -2.43
CA ALA A 115 -30.44 31.87 -2.30
C ALA A 115 -29.90 30.50 -2.75
N ALA A 116 -30.54 29.39 -2.39
CA ALA A 116 -30.10 28.05 -2.78
C ALA A 116 -30.19 27.80 -4.30
N ILE A 117 -31.22 28.31 -4.99
CA ILE A 117 -31.27 28.26 -6.47
C ILE A 117 -30.16 29.14 -7.07
N SER A 118 -29.98 30.36 -6.57
CA SER A 118 -28.91 31.26 -7.04
C SER A 118 -27.51 30.68 -6.83
N ASP A 119 -27.27 29.99 -5.71
CA ASP A 119 -26.00 29.31 -5.41
C ASP A 119 -25.81 28.04 -6.25
N MET A 120 -26.90 27.33 -6.60
CA MET A 120 -26.88 26.20 -7.54
C MET A 120 -26.54 26.67 -8.97
N GLU A 121 -27.14 27.77 -9.44
CA GLU A 121 -26.78 28.37 -10.73
C GLU A 121 -25.34 28.91 -10.73
N ALA A 122 -24.91 29.56 -9.64
CA ALA A 122 -23.54 30.04 -9.48
C ALA A 122 -22.54 28.88 -9.48
N ALA A 123 -22.78 27.81 -8.72
CA ALA A 123 -21.92 26.63 -8.69
C ALA A 123 -21.85 25.91 -10.05
N TYR A 124 -22.99 25.80 -10.75
CA TYR A 124 -23.04 25.25 -12.11
C TYR A 124 -22.21 26.09 -13.11
N THR A 125 -22.35 27.42 -13.05
CA THR A 125 -21.63 28.32 -13.96
C THR A 125 -20.14 28.45 -13.64
N ASP A 126 -19.78 28.53 -12.35
CA ASP A 126 -18.39 28.50 -11.88
C ASP A 126 -17.69 27.23 -12.38
N ALA A 127 -18.24 26.05 -12.09
CA ALA A 127 -17.62 24.77 -12.44
C ALA A 127 -17.41 24.54 -13.95
N LEU A 128 -18.13 25.28 -14.82
CA LEU A 128 -17.89 25.29 -16.28
C LEU A 128 -16.72 26.19 -16.72
N THR A 129 -16.28 27.14 -15.88
CA THR A 129 -15.11 28.00 -16.15
C THR A 129 -13.78 27.30 -15.85
N TRP A 130 -13.78 26.24 -15.03
CA TRP A 130 -12.59 25.50 -14.66
C TRP A 130 -11.91 24.89 -15.89
N SER A 131 -10.60 25.12 -16.03
CA SER A 131 -9.82 24.61 -17.16
C SER A 131 -9.81 23.07 -17.17
N PRO A 132 -10.32 22.41 -18.22
CA PRO A 132 -10.24 20.96 -18.32
C PRO A 132 -8.79 20.52 -18.57
N GLY A 133 -8.30 19.60 -17.74
CA GLY A 133 -7.08 18.86 -18.04
C GLY A 133 -7.31 17.73 -19.05
N VAL A 134 -8.59 17.38 -19.27
CA VAL A 134 -9.03 16.19 -20.01
C VAL A 134 -10.25 16.54 -20.87
N THR A 135 -10.24 16.23 -22.17
CA THR A 135 -11.32 16.56 -23.11
C THR A 135 -11.70 15.39 -24.01
N GLU A 136 -12.99 15.20 -24.26
CA GLU A 136 -13.58 14.20 -25.17
C GLU A 136 -13.08 12.77 -24.96
N LEU A 137 -12.83 12.42 -23.69
CA LEU A 137 -12.48 11.06 -23.26
C LEU A 137 -13.41 10.06 -23.95
N GLY A 138 -12.85 8.99 -24.51
CA GLY A 138 -13.26 8.40 -25.79
C GLY A 138 -14.74 8.54 -26.16
N ALA A 139 -15.10 9.68 -26.75
CA ALA A 139 -16.43 9.99 -27.28
C ALA A 139 -17.62 9.87 -26.28
N GLY A 140 -17.36 9.90 -24.97
CA GLY A 140 -18.38 10.00 -23.90
C GLY A 140 -18.74 8.72 -23.15
N ASN A 141 -18.28 7.53 -23.55
CA ASN A 141 -18.68 6.27 -22.89
C ASN A 141 -17.77 5.80 -21.72
N ILE A 142 -17.81 6.41 -20.52
CA ILE A 142 -16.79 6.18 -19.46
C ILE A 142 -16.82 4.79 -18.80
N GLY A 143 -17.58 3.82 -19.33
CA GLY A 143 -17.69 2.49 -18.74
C GLY A 143 -16.40 1.67 -18.84
N GLY A 144 -16.10 0.91 -17.78
CA GLY A 144 -14.90 0.08 -17.65
C GLY A 144 -13.64 0.86 -17.28
N MET A 145 -13.72 2.18 -17.09
CA MET A 145 -12.56 3.02 -16.81
C MET A 145 -12.18 3.11 -15.34
N THR A 146 -10.93 3.50 -15.11
CA THR A 146 -10.50 4.11 -13.84
C THR A 146 -10.09 5.56 -14.12
N LEU A 147 -10.72 6.51 -13.45
CA LEU A 147 -10.59 7.95 -13.66
C LEU A 147 -9.92 8.60 -12.44
N THR A 148 -8.76 9.22 -12.67
CA THR A 148 -7.97 9.95 -11.66
C THR A 148 -8.55 11.34 -11.37
N PRO A 149 -8.12 12.04 -10.31
CA PRO A 149 -8.63 13.38 -9.99
C PRO A 149 -8.39 14.38 -11.12
N GLY A 150 -9.29 15.35 -11.29
CA GLY A 150 -9.14 16.41 -12.28
C GLY A 150 -10.45 16.96 -12.86
N VAL A 151 -10.29 17.83 -13.86
CA VAL A 151 -11.39 18.47 -14.60
C VAL A 151 -11.48 17.88 -16.00
N TYR A 152 -12.65 17.35 -16.32
CA TYR A 152 -12.98 16.61 -17.53
C TYR A 152 -14.05 17.35 -18.33
N LYS A 153 -14.02 17.27 -19.67
CA LYS A 153 -15.01 17.94 -20.53
C LYS A 153 -15.46 17.11 -21.74
N TRP A 154 -16.76 17.11 -22.03
CA TRP A 154 -17.35 16.54 -23.24
C TRP A 154 -18.36 17.48 -23.89
N SER A 155 -18.40 17.49 -25.22
CA SER A 155 -19.44 18.15 -26.02
C SER A 155 -20.64 17.24 -26.32
N THR A 156 -20.52 15.93 -26.06
CA THR A 156 -21.52 14.89 -26.29
C THR A 156 -22.21 14.44 -24.99
N VAL A 157 -23.13 13.47 -25.12
CA VAL A 157 -23.74 12.76 -23.98
C VAL A 157 -22.71 11.81 -23.38
N VAL A 158 -22.57 11.81 -22.05
CA VAL A 158 -21.75 10.82 -21.34
C VAL A 158 -22.60 9.60 -20.97
N THR A 159 -22.07 8.39 -21.17
CA THR A 159 -22.79 7.13 -21.01
C THR A 159 -21.98 6.10 -20.22
N VAL A 160 -22.63 5.31 -19.36
CA VAL A 160 -21.98 4.31 -18.50
C VAL A 160 -22.65 2.93 -18.68
N PRO A 161 -22.18 2.09 -19.63
CA PRO A 161 -22.74 0.74 -19.89
C PRO A 161 -22.10 -0.37 -19.05
N THR A 162 -20.91 -0.12 -18.53
CA THR A 162 -20.06 -0.95 -17.66
C THR A 162 -19.59 -0.08 -16.49
N ASP A 163 -19.28 -0.67 -15.34
CA ASP A 163 -18.93 0.09 -14.14
C ASP A 163 -17.68 0.96 -14.35
N VAL A 164 -17.63 2.12 -13.70
CA VAL A 164 -16.52 3.08 -13.78
C VAL A 164 -15.99 3.38 -12.38
N THR A 165 -14.67 3.40 -12.22
CA THR A 165 -14.00 3.66 -10.95
C THR A 165 -13.43 5.07 -10.91
N LEU A 166 -13.64 5.79 -9.82
CA LEU A 166 -12.98 7.06 -9.50
C LEU A 166 -11.91 6.80 -8.43
N ALA A 167 -10.64 6.94 -8.80
CA ALA A 167 -9.50 6.50 -8.00
C ALA A 167 -8.61 7.67 -7.57
N GLY A 168 -8.59 7.96 -6.27
CA GLY A 168 -7.80 9.05 -5.69
C GLY A 168 -7.97 9.14 -4.18
N GLY A 169 -7.30 10.08 -3.54
CA GLY A 169 -7.32 10.29 -2.09
C GLY A 169 -8.57 10.98 -1.53
N PRO A 170 -8.68 11.11 -0.20
CA PRO A 170 -9.86 11.64 0.49
C PRO A 170 -10.14 13.15 0.30
N ASN A 171 -9.15 13.89 -0.20
CA ASN A 171 -9.24 15.32 -0.47
C ASN A 171 -9.28 15.65 -1.97
N ASP A 172 -9.21 14.62 -2.82
CA ASP A 172 -9.08 14.78 -4.26
C ASP A 172 -10.45 15.11 -4.89
N VAL A 173 -10.43 15.83 -6.02
CA VAL A 173 -11.61 16.45 -6.64
C VAL A 173 -11.79 15.96 -8.08
N TRP A 174 -13.05 15.68 -8.47
CA TRP A 174 -13.43 15.38 -9.84
C TRP A 174 -14.52 16.36 -10.30
N ILE A 175 -14.32 17.00 -11.46
CA ILE A 175 -15.34 17.86 -12.09
C ILE A 175 -15.56 17.36 -13.52
N PHE A 176 -16.77 16.88 -13.80
CA PHE A 176 -17.20 16.37 -15.10
C PHE A 176 -18.10 17.39 -15.81
N GLN A 177 -17.54 18.18 -16.72
CA GLN A 177 -18.26 19.15 -17.54
C GLN A 177 -18.86 18.47 -18.78
N ILE A 178 -20.17 18.26 -18.80
CA ILE A 178 -20.86 17.50 -19.84
C ILE A 178 -21.84 18.44 -20.54
N ALA A 179 -21.62 18.76 -21.82
CA ALA A 179 -22.44 19.75 -22.53
C ALA A 179 -23.85 19.25 -22.89
N GLN A 180 -24.09 17.93 -22.83
CA GLN A 180 -25.38 17.29 -23.09
C GLN A 180 -25.83 16.52 -21.83
N GLY A 181 -26.40 15.32 -22.00
CA GLY A 181 -26.88 14.48 -20.90
C GLY A 181 -25.84 13.54 -20.30
N LEU A 182 -26.21 12.88 -19.20
CA LEU A 182 -25.41 11.87 -18.50
C LEU A 182 -26.30 10.64 -18.22
N ASP A 183 -26.06 9.52 -18.92
CA ASP A 183 -26.89 8.32 -18.81
C ASP A 183 -26.13 7.12 -18.21
N ILE A 184 -26.54 6.69 -17.02
CA ILE A 184 -26.03 5.50 -16.33
C ILE A 184 -26.92 4.31 -16.65
N SER A 185 -26.34 3.21 -17.13
CA SER A 185 -27.13 2.02 -17.48
C SER A 185 -27.61 1.26 -16.24
N SER A 186 -28.64 0.43 -16.41
CA SER A 186 -29.22 -0.37 -15.33
C SER A 186 -28.18 -1.31 -14.69
N GLY A 187 -28.17 -1.35 -13.35
CA GLY A 187 -27.23 -2.16 -12.58
C GLY A 187 -25.76 -1.82 -12.84
N LYS A 188 -25.43 -0.54 -13.01
CA LYS A 188 -24.05 -0.05 -13.17
C LYS A 188 -23.64 0.93 -12.10
N HIS A 189 -22.35 0.94 -11.80
CA HIS A 189 -21.80 1.60 -10.62
C HIS A 189 -20.76 2.67 -10.97
N ILE A 190 -20.86 3.81 -10.29
CA ILE A 190 -19.74 4.75 -10.07
C ILE A 190 -19.03 4.28 -8.80
N ILE A 191 -17.95 3.51 -8.94
CA ILE A 191 -17.17 2.93 -7.86
C ILE A 191 -16.16 3.98 -7.35
N LEU A 192 -15.91 4.03 -6.04
CA LEU A 192 -14.86 4.88 -5.43
C LEU A 192 -13.70 4.01 -4.94
N SER A 193 -12.46 4.43 -5.18
CA SER A 193 -11.26 3.75 -4.69
C SER A 193 -10.14 4.73 -4.31
N GLY A 194 -9.09 4.24 -3.64
CA GLY A 194 -7.97 5.06 -3.16
C GLY A 194 -8.26 5.96 -1.93
N GLY A 195 -9.53 6.08 -1.54
CA GLY A 195 -10.00 6.98 -0.48
C GLY A 195 -10.95 8.08 -0.97
N ALA A 196 -11.22 8.15 -2.27
CA ALA A 196 -12.10 9.12 -2.93
C ALA A 196 -13.46 9.26 -2.23
N GLN A 197 -14.01 10.49 -2.20
CA GLN A 197 -15.25 10.81 -1.48
C GLN A 197 -16.26 11.49 -2.40
N ALA A 198 -17.50 10.98 -2.41
CA ALA A 198 -18.62 11.51 -3.21
C ALA A 198 -18.84 13.03 -3.03
N LYS A 199 -18.47 13.60 -1.88
CA LYS A 199 -18.59 15.04 -1.60
C LYS A 199 -17.75 15.92 -2.54
N ASN A 200 -16.59 15.43 -3.00
CA ASN A 200 -15.63 16.15 -3.85
C ASN A 200 -15.84 15.84 -5.36
N ILE A 201 -16.89 15.09 -5.71
CA ILE A 201 -17.17 14.67 -7.09
C ILE A 201 -18.36 15.47 -7.60
N TYR A 202 -18.22 16.11 -8.76
CA TYR A 202 -19.20 17.04 -9.32
C TYR A 202 -19.47 16.71 -10.80
N TRP A 203 -20.74 16.50 -11.12
CA TRP A 203 -21.23 16.19 -12.47
C TRP A 203 -22.07 17.36 -12.98
N ILE A 204 -21.51 18.15 -13.89
CA ILE A 204 -22.09 19.40 -14.39
C ILE A 204 -22.71 19.11 -15.77
N VAL A 205 -24.04 18.93 -15.81
CA VAL A 205 -24.74 18.31 -16.95
C VAL A 205 -25.56 19.37 -17.72
N GLY A 206 -25.26 19.56 -19.00
CA GLY A 206 -25.83 20.58 -19.89
C GLY A 206 -27.27 20.32 -20.35
N SER A 207 -27.76 19.10 -20.17
CA SER A 207 -29.19 18.79 -20.23
C SER A 207 -29.62 17.87 -19.08
N GLN A 208 -30.07 16.65 -19.37
CA GLN A 208 -30.64 15.72 -18.41
C GLN A 208 -29.62 14.72 -17.87
N ALA A 209 -29.62 14.47 -16.57
CA ALA A 209 -28.97 13.30 -15.98
C ALA A 209 -29.99 12.16 -15.81
N THR A 210 -29.60 10.92 -16.12
CA THR A 210 -30.42 9.71 -16.03
C THR A 210 -29.66 8.61 -15.29
N LEU A 211 -30.15 8.19 -14.12
CA LEU A 211 -29.63 7.04 -13.36
C LEU A 211 -30.52 5.82 -13.64
N GLY A 212 -30.00 4.81 -14.33
CA GLY A 212 -30.77 3.62 -14.73
C GLY A 212 -31.15 2.72 -13.55
N THR A 213 -32.18 1.87 -13.75
CA THR A 213 -32.73 0.95 -12.75
C THR A 213 -31.65 0.17 -11.98
N GLY A 214 -31.63 0.26 -10.65
CA GLY A 214 -30.66 -0.44 -9.80
C GLY A 214 -29.20 0.01 -9.96
N SER A 215 -28.92 1.17 -10.58
CA SER A 215 -27.56 1.75 -10.62
C SER A 215 -27.11 2.27 -9.25
N VAL A 216 -25.80 2.41 -9.04
CA VAL A 216 -25.23 3.04 -7.83
C VAL A 216 -24.33 4.20 -8.24
N PHE A 217 -24.67 5.40 -7.77
CA PHE A 217 -24.01 6.64 -8.17
C PHE A 217 -23.33 7.32 -6.98
N ASN A 218 -22.12 7.83 -7.22
CA ASN A 218 -21.34 8.60 -6.25
C ASN A 218 -21.02 9.98 -6.85
N GLY A 219 -21.49 11.05 -6.20
CA GLY A 219 -21.19 12.43 -6.59
C GLY A 219 -22.38 13.40 -6.59
N ASN A 220 -22.08 14.70 -6.58
CA ASN A 220 -23.07 15.77 -6.71
C ASN A 220 -23.44 15.96 -8.20
N ILE A 221 -24.71 15.85 -8.55
CA ILE A 221 -25.24 16.15 -9.88
C ILE A 221 -25.77 17.59 -9.88
N LEU A 222 -25.30 18.41 -10.81
CA LEU A 222 -25.81 19.75 -11.11
C LEU A 222 -26.27 19.76 -12.59
N SER A 223 -27.57 19.63 -12.84
CA SER A 223 -28.14 19.53 -14.19
C SER A 223 -28.84 20.83 -14.62
N LYS A 224 -28.62 21.23 -15.88
CA LYS A 224 -29.24 22.40 -16.53
C LYS A 224 -30.69 22.13 -16.95
N THR A 225 -31.10 20.86 -17.04
CA THR A 225 -32.52 20.48 -17.06
C THR A 225 -32.84 19.52 -15.92
N ALA A 226 -33.19 18.26 -16.21
CA ALA A 226 -33.78 17.34 -15.25
C ALA A 226 -32.77 16.31 -14.70
N THR A 227 -33.09 15.73 -13.55
CA THR A 227 -32.40 14.54 -13.01
C THR A 227 -33.40 13.42 -12.80
N VAL A 228 -33.31 12.38 -13.63
CA VAL A 228 -34.21 11.22 -13.63
C VAL A 228 -33.49 10.04 -12.97
N ILE A 229 -34.03 9.55 -11.86
CA ILE A 229 -33.49 8.43 -11.09
C ILE A 229 -34.52 7.30 -11.17
N ASN A 230 -34.17 6.21 -11.84
CA ASN A 230 -35.10 5.11 -12.17
C ASN A 230 -35.11 4.03 -11.07
N SER A 231 -36.11 3.16 -11.13
CA SER A 231 -36.46 2.12 -10.15
C SER A 231 -35.27 1.53 -9.37
N GLY A 232 -35.22 1.73 -8.05
CA GLY A 232 -34.24 1.07 -7.18
C GLY A 232 -32.79 1.54 -7.31
N ALA A 233 -32.49 2.56 -8.12
CA ALA A 233 -31.16 3.16 -8.16
C ALA A 233 -30.82 3.88 -6.84
N THR A 234 -29.53 3.94 -6.52
CA THR A 234 -28.98 4.55 -5.30
C THR A 234 -28.05 5.72 -5.65
N LEU A 235 -28.23 6.87 -4.99
CA LEU A 235 -27.43 8.09 -5.15
C LEU A 235 -26.78 8.48 -3.81
N ASN A 236 -25.48 8.24 -3.67
CA ASN A 236 -24.65 8.83 -2.63
C ASN A 236 -24.10 10.16 -3.15
N GLY A 237 -24.83 11.24 -2.92
CA GLY A 237 -24.70 12.44 -3.73
C GLY A 237 -25.84 13.43 -3.57
N ARG A 238 -25.90 14.39 -4.50
CA ARG A 238 -26.97 15.39 -4.57
C ARG A 238 -27.60 15.38 -5.96
N ALA A 239 -28.90 15.68 -6.04
CA ALA A 239 -29.60 15.92 -7.29
C ALA A 239 -30.08 17.39 -7.32
N LEU A 240 -29.22 18.28 -7.83
CA LEU A 240 -29.48 19.70 -7.97
C LEU A 240 -29.85 19.97 -9.45
N ALA A 241 -31.08 20.37 -9.73
CA ALA A 241 -31.63 20.40 -11.10
C ALA A 241 -32.37 21.71 -11.41
N GLN A 242 -32.01 22.34 -12.53
CA GLN A 242 -32.61 23.59 -13.00
C GLN A 242 -33.93 23.38 -13.78
N THR A 243 -34.41 22.14 -13.86
CA THR A 243 -35.84 21.83 -14.00
C THR A 243 -36.31 20.83 -12.94
N ALA A 244 -36.62 19.59 -13.29
CA ALA A 244 -37.30 18.63 -12.41
C ALA A 244 -36.38 17.50 -11.90
N VAL A 245 -36.71 16.92 -10.74
CA VAL A 245 -36.12 15.66 -10.26
C VAL A 245 -37.19 14.58 -10.13
N THR A 246 -37.00 13.44 -10.79
CA THR A 246 -37.97 12.34 -10.76
C THR A 246 -37.33 11.09 -10.21
N LEU A 247 -38.00 10.43 -9.26
CA LEU A 247 -37.53 9.25 -8.52
C LEU A 247 -38.51 8.08 -8.68
N ASP A 248 -38.00 6.86 -8.60
CA ASP A 248 -38.80 5.65 -8.45
C ASP A 248 -38.10 4.66 -7.49
N ALA A 249 -38.71 4.43 -6.32
CA ALA A 249 -38.23 3.49 -5.29
C ALA A 249 -36.72 3.60 -4.97
N ASN A 250 -36.17 4.81 -4.89
CA ASN A 250 -34.73 5.06 -4.81
C ASN A 250 -34.19 5.13 -3.38
N THR A 251 -32.87 5.03 -3.24
CA THR A 251 -32.14 5.47 -2.04
C THR A 251 -31.30 6.70 -2.39
N VAL A 252 -31.47 7.82 -1.68
CA VAL A 252 -30.70 9.05 -1.91
C VAL A 252 -30.11 9.54 -0.59
N THR A 253 -28.78 9.61 -0.48
CA THR A 253 -28.09 10.04 0.74
C THR A 253 -27.14 11.17 0.45
N SER A 254 -27.25 12.27 1.22
CA SER A 254 -26.30 13.39 1.15
C SER A 254 -24.86 12.90 1.28
N PRO A 255 -23.93 13.35 0.41
CA PRO A 255 -22.61 12.75 0.34
C PRO A 255 -21.80 13.21 1.55
N ALA A 256 -21.60 12.25 2.46
CA ALA A 256 -20.86 12.35 3.71
C ALA A 256 -19.66 13.31 3.61
N SER A 257 -19.53 14.23 4.57
CA SER A 257 -18.43 15.20 4.65
C SER A 257 -17.08 14.58 5.07
N GLY A 258 -16.86 13.31 4.75
CA GLY A 258 -16.04 12.38 5.52
C GLY A 258 -16.90 11.73 6.61
N MET A 259 -17.16 10.42 6.48
CA MET A 259 -18.04 9.63 7.35
C MET A 259 -19.51 10.07 7.41
N ALA A 260 -20.42 9.14 7.73
CA ALA A 260 -21.79 9.45 8.16
C ALA A 260 -21.78 10.05 9.58
N SER A 261 -21.04 11.15 9.74
CA SER A 261 -20.80 11.83 11.00
C SER A 261 -22.11 12.39 11.56
N PRO A 262 -22.43 12.18 12.84
CA PRO A 262 -23.53 12.92 13.48
C PRO A 262 -23.23 14.42 13.47
N PRO A 263 -24.26 15.29 13.60
CA PRO A 263 -24.06 16.74 13.70
C PRO A 263 -23.10 17.06 14.84
N SER A 264 -22.19 18.01 14.60
CA SER A 264 -20.96 18.19 15.37
C SER A 264 -21.19 18.49 16.86
N ASN A 265 -21.18 17.44 17.67
CA ASN A 265 -21.10 17.51 19.12
C ASN A 265 -19.74 16.93 19.54
N SER A 266 -18.81 17.78 19.95
CA SER A 266 -17.37 17.45 20.08
C SER A 266 -17.02 16.61 21.32
N GLY A 267 -17.83 15.61 21.64
CA GLY A 267 -17.54 14.58 22.63
C GLY A 267 -17.05 13.31 21.95
N SER A 268 -15.87 12.81 22.35
CA SER A 268 -15.51 11.42 22.09
C SER A 268 -16.56 10.52 22.75
N THR A 269 -17.22 9.67 21.96
CA THR A 269 -18.18 8.69 22.47
C THR A 269 -17.42 7.66 23.29
N THR A 270 -17.50 7.75 24.62
CA THR A 270 -16.83 6.80 25.52
C THR A 270 -17.39 5.39 25.34
N ALA A 271 -16.58 4.37 25.62
CA ALA A 271 -17.05 2.99 25.66
C ALA A 271 -18.21 2.82 26.70
N VAL A 272 -19.08 1.84 26.50
CA VAL A 272 -20.06 1.45 27.53
C VAL A 272 -19.34 0.61 28.57
N ASN A 273 -19.42 1.03 29.84
CA ASN A 273 -18.80 0.30 30.94
C ASN A 273 -19.63 -0.94 31.29
N LEU A 274 -19.17 -2.12 30.88
CA LEU A 274 -19.82 -3.41 31.17
C LEU A 274 -19.60 -3.89 32.61
N GLY A 275 -18.78 -3.21 33.42
CA GLY A 275 -18.45 -3.63 34.79
C GLY A 275 -17.99 -5.09 34.85
N THR A 276 -18.47 -5.83 35.84
CA THR A 276 -18.19 -7.27 35.98
C THR A 276 -18.91 -8.16 34.96
N ALA A 277 -19.93 -7.64 34.23
CA ALA A 277 -20.52 -8.35 33.09
C ALA A 277 -19.53 -8.49 31.92
N GLY A 278 -18.57 -7.57 31.80
CA GLY A 278 -17.50 -7.63 30.78
C GLY A 278 -16.61 -8.88 30.87
N ASN A 279 -16.60 -9.58 32.02
CA ASN A 279 -15.89 -10.84 32.22
C ASN A 279 -16.56 -12.06 31.54
N PHE A 280 -17.76 -11.88 31.00
CA PHE A 280 -18.54 -12.93 30.34
C PHE A 280 -18.61 -12.69 28.83
N VAL A 281 -18.62 -13.79 28.08
CA VAL A 281 -18.96 -13.80 26.65
C VAL A 281 -20.45 -14.07 26.45
N ILE A 282 -21.08 -14.86 27.33
CA ILE A 282 -22.52 -15.02 27.42
C ILE A 282 -22.97 -14.82 28.87
N LEU A 283 -23.92 -13.91 29.10
CA LEU A 283 -24.53 -13.67 30.41
C LEU A 283 -26.04 -13.53 30.26
N THR A 284 -26.79 -14.24 31.09
CA THR A 284 -28.26 -14.35 30.98
C THR A 284 -28.95 -14.34 32.33
N LYS A 285 -30.27 -14.13 32.34
CA LYS A 285 -31.08 -14.15 33.58
C LYS A 285 -31.95 -15.40 33.74
N THR A 286 -32.42 -15.98 32.64
CA THR A 286 -33.40 -17.08 32.66
C THR A 286 -32.93 -18.38 32.00
N GLY A 287 -31.85 -18.37 31.22
CA GLY A 287 -31.25 -19.62 30.71
C GLY A 287 -30.37 -19.47 29.48
N ILE A 288 -29.62 -20.53 29.18
CA ILE A 288 -28.76 -20.66 28.01
C ILE A 288 -28.97 -22.06 27.43
N SER A 289 -29.18 -22.20 26.13
CA SER A 289 -29.34 -23.52 25.50
C SER A 289 -28.49 -23.64 24.24
N THR A 290 -27.87 -24.79 24.02
CA THR A 290 -27.19 -25.10 22.75
C THR A 290 -27.65 -26.42 22.14
N THR A 291 -27.78 -26.44 20.83
CA THR A 291 -27.76 -27.65 19.99
C THR A 291 -26.53 -27.63 19.08
N GLY A 292 -26.26 -28.76 18.40
CA GLY A 292 -25.12 -28.90 17.48
C GLY A 292 -23.74 -28.79 18.13
N THR A 293 -22.71 -28.65 17.29
CA THR A 293 -21.29 -28.54 17.70
C THR A 293 -20.91 -27.08 17.92
N THR A 294 -21.37 -26.50 19.02
CA THR A 294 -21.08 -25.11 19.42
C THR A 294 -19.68 -24.99 20.04
N SER A 295 -19.02 -23.84 19.83
CA SER A 295 -17.73 -23.48 20.40
C SER A 295 -17.79 -22.07 21.01
N ILE A 296 -17.43 -21.95 22.29
CA ILE A 296 -17.48 -20.68 23.03
C ILE A 296 -16.10 -20.39 23.63
N VAL A 297 -15.60 -19.16 23.47
CA VAL A 297 -14.33 -18.69 24.06
C VAL A 297 -14.60 -17.50 24.99
N GLY A 298 -14.52 -17.75 26.30
CA GLY A 298 -14.87 -16.83 27.38
C GLY A 298 -15.83 -17.44 28.40
N ASN A 299 -16.12 -16.72 29.48
CA ASN A 299 -16.99 -17.23 30.56
C ASN A 299 -18.48 -17.15 30.20
N VAL A 300 -19.23 -18.15 30.67
CA VAL A 300 -20.67 -18.30 30.45
C VAL A 300 -21.40 -18.19 31.79
N GLY A 301 -22.52 -17.46 31.87
CA GLY A 301 -23.17 -17.17 33.14
C GLY A 301 -24.70 -17.09 33.08
N VAL A 302 -25.38 -17.64 34.10
CA VAL A 302 -26.82 -17.41 34.33
C VAL A 302 -27.10 -16.97 35.79
N SER A 303 -27.93 -15.94 35.98
CA SER A 303 -28.41 -15.52 37.31
C SER A 303 -29.63 -14.59 37.22
N PRO A 304 -30.70 -14.79 38.01
CA PRO A 304 -30.76 -15.61 39.23
C PRO A 304 -31.16 -17.09 38.99
N ALA A 305 -31.30 -17.54 37.75
CA ALA A 305 -31.59 -18.96 37.49
C ALA A 305 -30.40 -19.88 37.84
N ALA A 306 -30.72 -21.16 38.05
CA ALA A 306 -29.79 -22.22 38.44
C ALA A 306 -29.05 -22.83 37.24
N ALA A 307 -27.99 -23.60 37.50
CA ALA A 307 -27.19 -24.30 36.48
C ALA A 307 -28.02 -25.23 35.59
N THR A 308 -29.15 -25.74 36.08
CA THR A 308 -30.11 -26.55 35.33
C THR A 308 -30.76 -25.80 34.14
N TYR A 309 -30.66 -24.47 34.09
CA TYR A 309 -31.10 -23.64 32.97
C TYR A 309 -30.00 -23.43 31.91
N ILE A 310 -28.82 -24.04 32.08
CA ILE A 310 -27.76 -24.11 31.05
C ILE A 310 -27.82 -25.51 30.42
N THR A 311 -28.49 -25.62 29.27
CA THR A 311 -28.87 -26.89 28.63
C THR A 311 -28.07 -27.17 27.35
N GLY A 312 -27.82 -28.46 27.06
CA GLY A 312 -27.00 -28.90 25.92
C GLY A 312 -25.49 -28.93 26.15
N PHE A 313 -24.99 -28.25 27.20
CA PHE A 313 -23.55 -28.07 27.44
C PHE A 313 -22.80 -29.23 28.10
N GLY A 314 -23.49 -30.22 28.68
CA GLY A 314 -22.84 -31.34 29.38
C GLY A 314 -21.94 -30.89 30.55
N LEU A 315 -22.47 -30.03 31.43
CA LEU A 315 -21.70 -29.39 32.50
C LEU A 315 -21.08 -30.38 33.49
N VAL A 316 -19.80 -30.16 33.82
CA VAL A 316 -19.09 -30.87 34.89
C VAL A 316 -18.67 -29.87 35.96
N ALA A 317 -19.17 -30.04 37.20
CA ALA A 317 -18.84 -29.16 38.31
C ALA A 317 -17.37 -29.33 38.75
N ASP A 318 -16.70 -28.21 39.01
CA ASP A 318 -15.37 -28.18 39.64
C ASP A 318 -15.44 -28.70 41.10
N PRO A 319 -14.36 -29.30 41.66
CA PRO A 319 -14.36 -29.79 43.05
C PRO A 319 -14.67 -28.74 44.14
N SER A 320 -14.52 -27.44 43.85
CA SER A 320 -14.97 -26.35 44.73
C SER A 320 -16.50 -26.09 44.68
N ASN A 321 -17.18 -26.65 43.68
CA ASN A 321 -18.56 -26.36 43.28
C ASN A 321 -18.85 -24.85 43.03
N GLN A 322 -17.82 -24.03 42.77
CA GLN A 322 -17.99 -22.59 42.47
C GLN A 322 -18.28 -22.32 40.98
N PHE A 323 -17.93 -23.25 40.09
CA PHE A 323 -18.14 -23.15 38.64
C PHE A 323 -18.21 -24.56 38.03
N SER A 324 -18.61 -24.64 36.76
CA SER A 324 -18.49 -25.85 35.93
C SER A 324 -17.64 -25.61 34.68
N THR A 325 -17.19 -26.70 34.07
CA THR A 325 -16.60 -26.73 32.73
C THR A 325 -17.55 -27.42 31.73
N SER A 326 -17.26 -27.28 30.44
CA SER A 326 -17.96 -27.94 29.33
C SER A 326 -16.97 -28.14 28.18
N SER A 327 -17.09 -29.23 27.42
CA SER A 327 -16.31 -29.42 26.19
C SER A 327 -16.64 -28.43 25.07
N LEU A 328 -17.71 -27.65 25.21
CA LEU A 328 -18.13 -26.60 24.27
C LEU A 328 -17.69 -25.19 24.73
N VAL A 329 -17.05 -25.06 25.91
CA VAL A 329 -16.73 -23.77 26.54
C VAL A 329 -15.27 -23.71 26.96
N VAL A 330 -14.48 -22.95 26.20
CA VAL A 330 -13.11 -22.52 26.53
C VAL A 330 -13.20 -21.34 27.52
N GLY A 331 -13.53 -21.67 28.77
CA GLY A 331 -13.82 -20.73 29.84
C GLY A 331 -14.50 -21.40 31.03
N LYS A 332 -15.00 -20.61 31.98
CA LYS A 332 -15.78 -21.13 33.13
C LYS A 332 -17.26 -20.85 32.96
N VAL A 333 -18.08 -21.84 33.35
CA VAL A 333 -19.54 -21.74 33.40
C VAL A 333 -19.98 -21.45 34.84
N TYR A 334 -20.81 -20.43 35.04
CA TYR A 334 -21.26 -19.95 36.36
C TYR A 334 -22.78 -19.89 36.46
N ALA A 335 -23.32 -20.17 37.65
CA ALA A 335 -24.75 -20.14 37.93
C ALA A 335 -25.04 -19.65 39.36
N ALA A 336 -26.27 -19.22 39.63
CA ALA A 336 -26.66 -18.64 40.92
C ALA A 336 -26.77 -19.64 42.08
N ASP A 337 -26.78 -20.94 41.80
CA ASP A 337 -26.87 -22.05 42.79
C ASP A 337 -25.52 -22.68 43.15
N TYR A 338 -24.42 -22.18 42.59
CA TYR A 338 -23.05 -22.62 42.92
C TYR A 338 -22.55 -22.09 44.27
N ALA A 339 -21.47 -22.69 44.76
CA ALA A 339 -20.88 -22.35 46.05
C ALA A 339 -20.36 -20.90 46.10
N PRO A 340 -20.38 -20.23 47.28
CA PRO A 340 -19.76 -18.92 47.46
C PRO A 340 -18.28 -18.90 47.03
N PRO A 341 -17.80 -17.82 46.39
CA PRO A 341 -18.45 -16.51 46.26
C PRO A 341 -19.41 -16.37 45.06
N THR A 342 -19.55 -17.39 44.20
CA THR A 342 -20.18 -17.26 42.86
C THR A 342 -21.56 -16.59 42.84
N PRO A 343 -22.54 -16.90 43.72
CA PRO A 343 -23.86 -16.25 43.68
C PRO A 343 -23.79 -14.72 43.84
N ALA A 344 -22.84 -14.22 44.65
CA ALA A 344 -22.62 -12.78 44.80
C ALA A 344 -22.00 -12.18 43.52
N THR A 345 -20.94 -12.80 43.00
CA THR A 345 -20.30 -12.38 41.72
C THR A 345 -21.29 -12.35 40.57
N MET A 346 -22.16 -13.36 40.46
CA MET A 346 -23.20 -13.47 39.45
C MET A 346 -24.33 -12.46 39.63
N THR A 347 -24.66 -12.08 40.87
CA THR A 347 -25.61 -11.00 41.15
C THR A 347 -25.04 -9.65 40.71
N THR A 348 -23.77 -9.38 41.01
CA THR A 348 -23.09 -8.15 40.56
C THR A 348 -22.99 -8.10 39.03
N ALA A 349 -22.59 -9.19 38.37
CA ALA A 349 -22.47 -9.23 36.91
C ALA A 349 -23.80 -8.94 36.20
N VAL A 350 -24.93 -9.47 36.71
CA VAL A 350 -26.25 -9.17 36.16
C VAL A 350 -26.69 -7.73 36.47
N SER A 351 -26.36 -7.20 37.64
CA SER A 351 -26.58 -5.78 37.96
C SER A 351 -25.80 -4.86 37.03
N ASP A 352 -24.52 -5.16 36.77
CA ASP A 352 -23.65 -4.39 35.88
C ASP A 352 -24.11 -4.48 34.43
N MET A 353 -24.62 -5.64 33.98
CA MET A 353 -25.25 -5.81 32.67
C MET A 353 -26.49 -4.92 32.51
N GLN A 354 -27.35 -4.85 33.53
CA GLN A 354 -28.53 -3.98 33.52
C GLN A 354 -28.14 -2.49 33.60
N ALA A 355 -27.09 -2.14 34.34
CA ALA A 355 -26.53 -0.80 34.38
C ALA A 355 -25.94 -0.38 33.02
N ALA A 356 -25.17 -1.27 32.37
CA ALA A 356 -24.59 -1.05 31.05
C ALA A 356 -25.67 -0.89 29.96
N TYR A 357 -26.74 -1.69 29.99
CA TYR A 357 -27.91 -1.48 29.13
C TYR A 357 -28.51 -0.08 29.38
N THR A 358 -28.69 0.31 30.64
CA THR A 358 -29.36 1.57 31.02
C THR A 358 -28.52 2.80 30.66
N ASP A 359 -27.19 2.72 30.83
CA ASP A 359 -26.24 3.72 30.33
C ASP A 359 -26.35 3.85 28.81
N ALA A 360 -26.19 2.74 28.08
CA ALA A 360 -26.13 2.75 26.63
C ALA A 360 -27.45 3.16 25.96
N ALA A 361 -28.60 2.75 26.49
CA ALA A 361 -29.94 3.12 26.00
C ALA A 361 -30.37 4.55 26.40
N GLY A 362 -29.63 5.19 27.32
CA GLY A 362 -29.86 6.54 27.82
C GLY A 362 -28.94 7.61 27.23
N ARG A 363 -28.15 7.27 26.20
CA ARG A 363 -27.22 8.21 25.57
C ARG A 363 -27.99 9.14 24.62
N ALA A 364 -27.35 10.25 24.27
CA ALA A 364 -27.90 11.19 23.29
C ALA A 364 -27.59 10.68 21.88
N PRO A 365 -28.59 10.29 21.06
CA PRO A 365 -28.34 9.86 19.69
C PRO A 365 -27.84 11.02 18.84
N GLY A 366 -26.79 10.77 18.07
CA GLY A 366 -26.34 11.66 17.01
C GLY A 366 -27.08 11.40 15.69
N VAL A 367 -27.65 10.21 15.50
CA VAL A 367 -28.44 9.84 14.32
C VAL A 367 -29.70 9.08 14.76
N THR A 368 -30.83 9.37 14.13
CA THR A 368 -32.13 8.73 14.41
C THR A 368 -32.78 8.17 13.15
N GLU A 369 -33.43 7.01 13.29
CA GLU A 369 -34.24 6.33 12.25
C GLU A 369 -33.49 6.11 10.91
N LEU A 370 -32.19 5.85 10.97
CA LEU A 370 -31.36 5.63 9.79
C LEU A 370 -31.88 4.43 8.98
N GLY A 371 -32.09 4.64 7.68
CA GLY A 371 -32.63 3.60 6.78
C GLY A 371 -34.03 3.09 7.14
N ALA A 372 -34.78 3.80 8.00
CA ALA A 372 -36.04 3.32 8.60
C ALA A 372 -35.92 1.93 9.27
N GLY A 373 -34.72 1.62 9.79
CA GLY A 373 -34.38 0.32 10.38
C GLY A 373 -33.58 -0.61 9.47
N ASN A 374 -33.69 -0.50 8.15
CA ASN A 374 -32.84 -1.29 7.24
C ASN A 374 -31.47 -0.62 7.08
N ILE A 375 -30.42 -1.25 7.60
CA ILE A 375 -29.03 -0.76 7.49
C ILE A 375 -28.14 -1.63 6.57
N GLY A 376 -28.72 -2.57 5.84
CA GLY A 376 -27.97 -3.43 4.92
C GLY A 376 -27.30 -2.65 3.80
N GLY A 377 -26.06 -3.01 3.46
CA GLY A 377 -25.24 -2.34 2.45
C GLY A 377 -24.62 -1.00 2.90
N MET A 378 -24.92 -0.52 4.11
CA MET A 378 -24.41 0.77 4.60
C MET A 378 -22.98 0.67 5.14
N THR A 379 -22.25 1.79 5.11
CA THR A 379 -21.01 1.97 5.85
C THR A 379 -21.22 3.02 6.95
N LEU A 380 -21.20 2.58 8.21
CA LEU A 380 -21.58 3.37 9.37
C LEU A 380 -20.36 3.89 10.14
N ALA A 381 -20.39 5.19 10.44
CA ALA A 381 -19.35 5.91 11.15
C ALA A 381 -19.47 5.71 12.68
N PRO A 382 -18.46 6.11 13.47
CA PRO A 382 -18.56 6.12 14.93
C PRO A 382 -19.68 7.06 15.40
N GLY A 383 -20.42 6.65 16.42
CA GLY A 383 -21.51 7.46 16.95
C GLY A 383 -22.58 6.67 17.71
N VAL A 384 -23.59 7.41 18.16
CA VAL A 384 -24.81 6.87 18.79
C VAL A 384 -25.96 6.99 17.80
N TYR A 385 -26.57 5.86 17.47
CA TYR A 385 -27.67 5.71 16.52
C TYR A 385 -28.91 5.19 17.26
N LYS A 386 -30.11 5.67 16.93
CA LYS A 386 -31.35 5.26 17.62
C LYS A 386 -32.53 5.01 16.68
N TRP A 387 -33.30 3.97 16.96
CA TRP A 387 -34.54 3.61 16.27
C TRP A 387 -35.69 3.39 17.25
N SER A 388 -36.87 3.89 16.90
CA SER A 388 -38.15 3.52 17.52
C SER A 388 -38.77 2.26 16.90
N THR A 389 -38.24 1.83 15.75
CA THR A 389 -38.55 0.56 15.08
C THR A 389 -37.56 -0.55 15.44
N GLY A 390 -37.72 -1.72 14.83
CA GLY A 390 -36.66 -2.71 14.75
C GLY A 390 -35.62 -2.34 13.68
N VAL A 391 -34.48 -3.03 13.71
CA VAL A 391 -33.39 -2.91 12.73
C VAL A 391 -33.20 -4.23 12.00
N THR A 392 -32.96 -4.16 10.69
CA THR A 392 -32.70 -5.32 9.84
C THR A 392 -31.40 -5.19 9.06
N ILE A 393 -30.70 -6.31 8.91
CA ILE A 393 -29.47 -6.43 8.12
C ILE A 393 -29.73 -7.50 7.03
N PRO A 394 -30.37 -7.13 5.90
CA PRO A 394 -30.66 -8.03 4.78
C PRO A 394 -29.46 -8.23 3.83
N THR A 395 -28.47 -7.34 3.91
CA THR A 395 -27.19 -7.40 3.20
C THR A 395 -26.08 -6.91 4.13
N ASP A 396 -24.82 -7.30 3.89
CA ASP A 396 -23.65 -6.91 4.70
C ASP A 396 -23.63 -5.42 5.06
N VAL A 397 -23.36 -5.10 6.33
CA VAL A 397 -23.17 -3.73 6.83
C VAL A 397 -21.74 -3.57 7.33
N THR A 398 -21.10 -2.44 7.01
CA THR A 398 -19.72 -2.15 7.41
C THR A 398 -19.69 -1.08 8.49
N LEU A 399 -18.88 -1.27 9.53
CA LEU A 399 -18.54 -0.26 10.52
C LEU A 399 -17.13 0.27 10.20
N ALA A 400 -16.98 1.59 10.03
CA ALA A 400 -15.75 2.21 9.54
C ALA A 400 -15.25 3.32 10.47
N GLY A 401 -14.11 3.08 11.11
CA GLY A 401 -13.46 4.00 12.06
C GLY A 401 -12.17 3.40 12.61
N ASN A 402 -11.48 4.12 13.50
CA ASN A 402 -10.21 3.70 14.09
C ASN A 402 -10.37 2.80 15.34
N SER A 403 -9.25 2.38 15.92
CA SER A 403 -9.18 1.44 17.04
C SER A 403 -9.78 1.92 18.37
N ASN A 404 -10.00 3.23 18.52
CA ASN A 404 -10.58 3.86 19.71
C ASN A 404 -12.03 4.31 19.51
N ASP A 405 -12.54 4.24 18.27
CA ASP A 405 -13.88 4.70 17.93
C ASP A 405 -14.96 3.76 18.47
N VAL A 406 -16.14 4.31 18.79
CA VAL A 406 -17.24 3.63 19.46
C VAL A 406 -18.54 3.77 18.67
N TRP A 407 -19.28 2.66 18.55
CA TRP A 407 -20.60 2.58 17.93
C TRP A 407 -21.61 2.12 18.97
N ILE A 408 -22.76 2.80 19.05
CA ILE A 408 -23.87 2.43 19.94
C ILE A 408 -25.16 2.47 19.15
N PHE A 409 -25.87 1.34 19.08
CA PHE A 409 -27.08 1.16 18.30
C PHE A 409 -28.27 0.89 19.23
N GLU A 410 -29.07 1.91 19.51
CA GLU A 410 -30.23 1.87 20.41
C GLU A 410 -31.50 1.48 19.64
N ILE A 411 -32.00 0.25 19.84
CA ILE A 411 -33.04 -0.36 18.99
C ILE A 411 -34.25 -0.70 19.86
N ALA A 412 -35.38 -0.01 19.63
CA ALA A 412 -36.58 -0.14 20.48
C ALA A 412 -37.42 -1.40 20.21
N GLN A 413 -37.12 -2.17 19.17
CA GLN A 413 -37.75 -3.46 18.87
C GLN A 413 -36.65 -4.51 18.54
N ASN A 414 -36.89 -5.41 17.59
CA ASN A 414 -35.93 -6.48 17.24
C ASN A 414 -34.70 -5.97 16.48
N LEU A 415 -33.64 -6.79 16.48
CA LEU A 415 -32.48 -6.69 15.60
C LEU A 415 -32.33 -7.99 14.81
N ASP A 416 -32.70 -8.01 13.53
CA ASP A 416 -32.75 -9.23 12.71
C ASP A 416 -31.70 -9.22 11.58
N VAL A 417 -30.71 -10.12 11.67
CA VAL A 417 -29.63 -10.29 10.69
C VAL A 417 -29.93 -11.48 9.79
N SER A 418 -29.91 -11.26 8.48
CA SER A 418 -30.24 -12.31 7.51
C SER A 418 -29.13 -13.37 7.38
N SER A 419 -29.51 -14.57 6.92
CA SER A 419 -28.58 -15.69 6.75
C SER A 419 -27.43 -15.35 5.82
N GLY A 420 -26.21 -15.74 6.20
CA GLY A 420 -24.98 -15.49 5.47
C GLY A 420 -24.58 -14.01 5.32
N GLN A 421 -25.18 -13.09 6.09
CA GLN A 421 -24.82 -11.67 6.07
C GLN A 421 -23.88 -11.31 7.24
N HIS A 422 -23.12 -10.24 7.07
CA HIS A 422 -22.02 -9.87 7.95
C HIS A 422 -22.14 -8.44 8.51
N VAL A 423 -21.77 -8.28 9.78
CA VAL A 423 -21.37 -6.98 10.35
C VAL A 423 -19.85 -6.88 10.23
N ILE A 424 -19.37 -6.18 9.21
CA ILE A 424 -17.95 -6.04 8.85
C ILE A 424 -17.31 -4.91 9.67
N LEU A 425 -16.05 -5.07 10.07
CA LEU A 425 -15.24 -4.00 10.69
C LEU A 425 -14.17 -3.53 9.71
N SER A 426 -13.95 -2.21 9.63
CA SER A 426 -12.99 -1.59 8.71
C SER A 426 -12.34 -0.33 9.32
N GLY A 427 -11.25 0.15 8.73
CA GLY A 427 -10.51 1.34 9.20
C GLY A 427 -9.70 1.17 10.49
N GLY A 428 -9.79 0.01 11.15
CA GLY A 428 -9.20 -0.26 12.47
C GLY A 428 -10.24 -0.47 13.58
N ALA A 429 -11.53 -0.35 13.28
CA ALA A 429 -12.65 -0.56 14.20
C ALA A 429 -12.56 -1.90 14.94
N GLN A 430 -12.98 -1.93 16.22
CA GLN A 430 -12.84 -3.10 17.09
C GLN A 430 -14.19 -3.49 17.71
N ALA A 431 -14.56 -4.77 17.62
CA ALA A 431 -15.81 -5.30 18.15
C ALA A 431 -16.03 -4.98 19.64
N LYS A 432 -14.95 -4.83 20.43
CA LYS A 432 -15.00 -4.44 21.85
C LYS A 432 -15.68 -3.08 22.07
N ASN A 433 -15.60 -2.17 21.09
CA ASN A 433 -16.12 -0.79 21.13
C ASN A 433 -17.51 -0.66 20.47
N VAL A 434 -18.07 -1.75 19.95
CA VAL A 434 -19.37 -1.77 19.26
C VAL A 434 -20.41 -2.30 20.23
N TYR A 435 -21.54 -1.61 20.36
CA TYR A 435 -22.61 -1.94 21.30
C TYR A 435 -23.98 -1.92 20.60
N TRP A 436 -24.69 -3.04 20.65
CA TRP A 436 -26.04 -3.20 20.13
C TRP A 436 -27.00 -3.30 21.31
N VAL A 437 -27.90 -2.35 21.46
CA VAL A 437 -28.71 -2.13 22.67
C VAL A 437 -30.18 -2.33 22.31
N VAL A 438 -30.68 -3.55 22.51
CA VAL A 438 -31.90 -4.05 21.88
C VAL A 438 -33.00 -4.26 22.92
N ALA A 439 -34.17 -3.65 22.71
CA ALA A 439 -35.33 -3.78 23.60
C ALA A 439 -36.29 -4.92 23.19
N GLY A 440 -36.31 -5.29 21.91
CA GLY A 440 -36.92 -6.52 21.41
C GLY A 440 -35.93 -7.70 21.44
N GLN A 441 -36.06 -8.60 20.47
CA GLN A 441 -35.21 -9.79 20.31
C GLN A 441 -34.11 -9.56 19.26
N THR A 442 -32.90 -10.03 19.54
CA THR A 442 -31.82 -10.11 18.54
C THR A 442 -31.80 -11.49 17.87
N THR A 443 -31.83 -11.53 16.54
CA THR A 443 -31.76 -12.77 15.73
C THR A 443 -30.55 -12.72 14.79
N LEU A 444 -29.63 -13.68 14.92
CA LEU A 444 -28.55 -13.90 13.95
C LEU A 444 -28.91 -15.08 13.04
N GLY A 445 -29.11 -14.82 11.74
CA GLY A 445 -29.49 -15.83 10.74
C GLY A 445 -28.41 -16.88 10.47
N THR A 446 -28.80 -18.00 9.86
CA THR A 446 -27.93 -19.15 9.56
C THR A 446 -26.64 -18.71 8.86
N GLY A 447 -25.48 -19.06 9.43
CA GLY A 447 -24.17 -18.72 8.86
C GLY A 447 -23.82 -17.23 8.79
N SER A 448 -24.55 -16.34 9.48
CA SER A 448 -24.17 -14.91 9.57
C SER A 448 -22.91 -14.71 10.43
N ALA A 449 -22.22 -13.57 10.28
CA ALA A 449 -21.08 -13.21 11.13
C ALA A 449 -21.24 -11.81 11.75
N PHE A 450 -21.18 -11.73 13.07
CA PHE A 450 -21.55 -10.54 13.82
C PHE A 450 -20.39 -10.02 14.67
N ASN A 451 -20.21 -8.69 14.68
CA ASN A 451 -19.19 -8.00 15.46
C ASN A 451 -19.85 -7.03 16.44
N GLY A 452 -19.62 -7.22 17.75
CA GLY A 452 -20.03 -6.29 18.80
C GLY A 452 -20.59 -6.92 20.07
N ASN A 453 -20.71 -6.11 21.12
CA ASN A 453 -21.38 -6.50 22.37
C ASN A 453 -22.89 -6.28 22.22
N ILE A 454 -23.69 -7.34 22.34
CA ILE A 454 -25.15 -7.27 22.32
C ILE A 454 -25.65 -7.17 23.77
N LEU A 455 -26.43 -6.14 24.07
CA LEU A 455 -27.09 -5.83 25.34
C LEU A 455 -28.61 -5.87 25.09
N ASP A 456 -29.26 -6.98 25.42
CA ASP A 456 -30.64 -7.30 25.00
C ASP A 456 -31.61 -7.36 26.20
N GLN A 457 -32.81 -6.80 26.09
CA GLN A 457 -33.85 -6.92 27.14
C GLN A 457 -34.61 -8.25 27.13
N THR A 458 -34.70 -8.90 25.97
CA THR A 458 -35.40 -10.16 25.79
C THR A 458 -34.36 -11.27 25.58
N ALA A 459 -34.28 -11.89 24.40
CA ALA A 459 -33.46 -13.05 24.12
C ALA A 459 -32.66 -12.87 22.83
N ILE A 460 -31.44 -13.41 22.82
CA ILE A 460 -30.54 -13.41 21.66
C ILE A 460 -30.54 -14.81 21.06
N ILE A 461 -30.96 -14.92 19.80
CA ILE A 461 -31.14 -16.17 19.06
C ILE A 461 -30.05 -16.27 17.98
N LEU A 462 -29.17 -17.25 18.09
CA LEU A 462 -28.18 -17.56 17.06
C LEU A 462 -28.62 -18.83 16.33
N ASN A 463 -28.95 -18.70 15.04
CA ASN A 463 -29.32 -19.82 14.20
C ASN A 463 -28.09 -20.60 13.72
N THR A 464 -28.32 -21.77 13.12
CA THR A 464 -27.29 -22.76 12.74
C THR A 464 -26.02 -22.13 12.14
N GLY A 465 -24.88 -22.31 12.81
CA GLY A 465 -23.57 -21.90 12.28
C GLY A 465 -23.31 -20.39 12.23
N ALA A 466 -24.21 -19.55 12.76
CA ALA A 466 -23.91 -18.12 12.94
C ALA A 466 -22.70 -17.93 13.88
N THR A 467 -21.96 -16.84 13.69
CA THR A 467 -20.74 -16.53 14.46
C THR A 467 -20.80 -15.14 15.09
N LEU A 468 -20.26 -15.01 16.31
CA LEU A 468 -20.29 -13.78 17.10
C LEU A 468 -18.90 -13.49 17.69
N ASN A 469 -18.21 -12.50 17.12
CA ASN A 469 -17.03 -11.86 17.70
C ASN A 469 -17.51 -10.71 18.60
N GLY A 470 -17.81 -11.03 19.86
CA GLY A 470 -18.74 -10.20 20.63
C GLY A 470 -19.20 -10.82 21.94
N ARG A 471 -20.24 -10.24 22.52
CA ARG A 471 -20.86 -10.73 23.75
C ARG A 471 -22.37 -10.85 23.56
N ALA A 472 -22.98 -11.87 24.14
CA ALA A 472 -24.43 -12.04 24.21
C ALA A 472 -24.89 -11.82 25.66
N LEU A 473 -25.30 -10.59 25.98
CA LEU A 473 -25.66 -10.17 27.33
C LEU A 473 -27.19 -9.89 27.37
N ALA A 474 -27.97 -10.88 27.77
CA ALA A 474 -29.44 -10.87 27.63
C ALA A 474 -30.17 -10.84 28.98
N GLN A 475 -31.21 -10.02 29.11
CA GLN A 475 -32.04 -9.97 30.32
C GLN A 475 -33.10 -11.08 30.40
N THR A 476 -33.23 -11.94 29.39
CA THR A 476 -33.82 -13.28 29.53
C THR A 476 -32.82 -14.38 29.18
N ALA A 477 -32.77 -14.87 27.94
CA ALA A 477 -32.05 -16.08 27.53
C ALA A 477 -31.20 -15.93 26.26
N VAL A 478 -30.29 -16.88 26.05
CA VAL A 478 -29.48 -17.00 24.82
C VAL A 478 -29.60 -18.42 24.27
N THR A 479 -29.93 -18.56 22.98
CA THR A 479 -30.09 -19.87 22.32
C THR A 479 -29.14 -20.00 21.15
N LEU A 480 -28.46 -21.14 21.06
CA LEU A 480 -27.37 -21.43 20.12
C LEU A 480 -27.66 -22.73 19.34
N ASP A 481 -27.27 -22.77 18.08
CA ASP A 481 -27.20 -23.98 17.26
C ASP A 481 -25.90 -24.02 16.45
N ALA A 482 -24.97 -24.91 16.82
CA ALA A 482 -23.66 -25.10 16.19
C ALA A 482 -22.86 -23.79 15.96
N ASN A 483 -22.92 -22.84 16.91
CA ASN A 483 -22.34 -21.50 16.74
C ASN A 483 -20.90 -21.40 17.23
N THR A 484 -20.17 -20.41 16.70
CA THR A 484 -18.90 -19.96 17.29
C THR A 484 -19.10 -18.61 17.96
N VAL A 485 -18.85 -18.51 19.27
CA VAL A 485 -18.98 -17.27 20.03
C VAL A 485 -17.67 -16.96 20.76
N THR A 486 -16.99 -15.89 20.36
CA THR A 486 -15.71 -15.48 20.95
C THR A 486 -15.83 -14.11 21.61
N SER A 487 -15.32 -13.98 22.84
CA SER A 487 -15.20 -12.66 23.50
C SER A 487 -14.42 -11.72 22.58
N PRO A 488 -14.91 -10.50 22.33
CA PRO A 488 -14.29 -9.63 21.35
C PRO A 488 -12.92 -9.23 21.89
N ALA A 489 -11.89 -9.46 21.08
CA ALA A 489 -10.53 -9.15 21.47
C ALA A 489 -10.45 -7.67 21.90
N SER A 490 -9.79 -7.41 23.03
CA SER A 490 -9.01 -6.18 23.14
C SER A 490 -8.10 -6.16 21.91
N GLY A 491 -8.35 -5.25 20.96
CA GLY A 491 -7.63 -5.29 19.69
C GLY A 491 -6.17 -4.91 19.88
N MET A 492 -5.29 -5.76 19.35
CA MET A 492 -4.06 -6.20 20.02
C MET A 492 -4.32 -6.75 21.41
N ALA A 493 -3.93 -8.02 21.64
CA ALA A 493 -3.80 -8.64 22.96
C ALA A 493 -2.69 -7.92 23.76
N SER A 494 -3.01 -6.69 24.15
CA SER A 494 -2.09 -5.71 24.69
C SER A 494 -1.79 -6.10 26.13
N PRO A 495 -0.51 -6.20 26.55
CA PRO A 495 -0.22 -6.37 27.97
C PRO A 495 -0.86 -5.20 28.75
N PRO A 496 -1.51 -5.47 29.91
CA PRO A 496 -2.01 -4.42 30.77
C PRO A 496 -0.86 -3.48 31.15
N SER A 497 -1.19 -2.20 31.34
CA SER A 497 -0.26 -1.05 31.25
C SER A 497 0.74 -0.90 32.41
N ASN A 498 1.41 -1.98 32.80
CA ASN A 498 2.26 -2.05 34.00
C ASN A 498 3.48 -2.99 33.82
N SER A 499 3.99 -3.12 32.60
CA SER A 499 5.26 -3.75 32.28
C SER A 499 5.90 -3.05 31.09
N GLY A 500 7.23 -2.87 31.13
CA GLY A 500 7.97 -2.39 29.97
C GLY A 500 7.97 -3.42 28.84
N SER A 501 8.39 -3.02 27.64
CA SER A 501 8.55 -3.97 26.52
C SER A 501 9.43 -5.15 26.95
N ALA A 502 9.01 -6.37 26.60
CA ALA A 502 9.75 -7.57 26.95
C ALA A 502 11.17 -7.49 26.36
N THR A 503 12.18 -7.75 27.17
CA THR A 503 13.57 -7.80 26.70
C THR A 503 13.85 -9.14 26.02
N ALA A 504 14.81 -9.19 25.10
CA ALA A 504 15.26 -10.47 24.54
C ALA A 504 15.72 -11.45 25.66
N VAL A 505 15.57 -12.75 25.43
CA VAL A 505 16.17 -13.78 26.29
C VAL A 505 17.62 -13.97 25.87
N ASN A 506 18.55 -13.81 26.82
CA ASN A 506 19.97 -13.99 26.54
C ASN A 506 20.30 -15.49 26.46
N LEU A 507 20.51 -15.99 25.24
CA LEU A 507 20.87 -17.39 25.00
C LEU A 507 22.35 -17.70 25.27
N GLY A 508 23.19 -16.71 25.58
CA GLY A 508 24.62 -16.90 25.80
C GLY A 508 25.29 -17.67 24.65
N THR A 509 26.15 -18.63 25.00
CA THR A 509 26.80 -19.54 24.03
C THR A 509 25.84 -20.57 23.40
N ALA A 510 24.64 -20.80 23.97
CA ALA A 510 23.60 -21.58 23.29
C ALA A 510 23.06 -20.87 22.05
N GLY A 511 23.12 -19.53 22.01
CA GLY A 511 22.70 -18.74 20.84
C GLY A 511 23.49 -19.06 19.57
N SER A 512 24.71 -19.59 19.69
CA SER A 512 25.53 -20.04 18.57
C SER A 512 25.07 -21.35 17.92
N PHE A 513 24.02 -21.99 18.44
CA PHE A 513 23.45 -23.25 17.96
C PHE A 513 22.02 -23.04 17.46
N VAL A 514 21.68 -23.76 16.39
CA VAL A 514 20.31 -23.86 15.86
C VAL A 514 19.60 -25.10 16.41
N ILE A 515 20.34 -26.19 16.68
CA ILE A 515 19.85 -27.32 17.47
C ILE A 515 20.87 -27.62 18.58
N LEU A 516 20.41 -27.65 19.83
CA LEU A 516 21.23 -27.99 21.00
C LEU A 516 20.46 -28.93 21.92
N THR A 517 21.07 -30.04 22.32
CA THR A 517 20.41 -31.09 23.12
C THR A 517 21.30 -31.70 24.20
N LYS A 518 20.69 -32.38 25.17
CA LYS A 518 21.42 -33.08 26.25
C LYS A 518 21.57 -34.59 26.05
N SER A 519 20.66 -35.22 25.31
CA SER A 519 20.51 -36.67 25.21
C SER A 519 20.57 -37.23 23.78
N GLY A 520 20.34 -36.43 22.75
CA GLY A 520 20.50 -36.88 21.36
C GLY A 520 19.72 -36.07 20.32
N ILE A 521 20.11 -36.26 19.05
CA ILE A 521 19.47 -35.66 17.88
C ILE A 521 19.28 -36.78 16.86
N SER A 522 18.07 -36.91 16.31
CA SER A 522 17.79 -37.91 15.28
C SER A 522 17.13 -37.27 14.07
N THR A 523 17.51 -37.73 12.87
CA THR A 523 16.82 -37.37 11.63
C THR A 523 16.49 -38.60 10.80
N THR A 524 15.30 -38.58 10.20
CA THR A 524 14.91 -39.44 9.09
C THR A 524 14.62 -38.58 7.85
N GLY A 525 14.72 -39.15 6.65
CA GLY A 525 14.56 -38.40 5.40
C GLY A 525 15.63 -37.32 5.18
N THR A 526 15.39 -36.48 4.17
CA THR A 526 16.30 -35.41 3.72
C THR A 526 16.03 -34.11 4.48
N THR A 527 16.58 -34.01 5.69
CA THR A 527 16.52 -32.79 6.52
C THR A 527 17.60 -31.79 6.12
N THR A 528 17.31 -30.49 6.19
CA THR A 528 18.29 -29.39 6.11
C THR A 528 18.37 -28.67 7.45
N ILE A 529 19.59 -28.39 7.90
CA ILE A 529 19.88 -27.50 9.04
C ILE A 529 20.80 -26.36 8.58
N ILE A 530 20.49 -25.13 8.98
CA ILE A 530 21.31 -23.93 8.73
C ILE A 530 21.68 -23.31 10.08
N GLY A 531 22.95 -23.43 10.46
CA GLY A 531 23.47 -23.13 11.80
C GLY A 531 24.15 -24.35 12.46
N ASN A 532 24.73 -24.15 13.65
CA ASN A 532 25.48 -25.22 14.33
C ASN A 532 24.56 -26.19 15.10
N VAL A 533 24.97 -27.46 15.14
CA VAL A 533 24.27 -28.56 15.81
C VAL A 533 25.11 -29.04 16.99
N GLY A 534 24.49 -29.30 18.14
CA GLY A 534 25.21 -29.63 19.37
C GLY A 534 24.53 -30.68 20.26
N VAL A 535 25.29 -31.62 20.82
CA VAL A 535 24.85 -32.49 21.90
C VAL A 535 25.85 -32.54 23.07
N SER A 536 25.37 -32.39 24.31
CA SER A 536 26.21 -32.54 25.52
C SER A 536 25.35 -32.71 26.79
N PRO A 537 25.62 -33.67 27.69
CA PRO A 537 26.87 -34.44 27.81
C PRO A 537 26.94 -35.72 26.97
N ALA A 538 25.94 -36.03 26.14
CA ALA A 538 26.01 -37.20 25.26
C ALA A 538 27.05 -37.05 24.13
N ALA A 539 27.49 -38.18 23.58
CA ALA A 539 28.52 -38.30 22.56
C ALA A 539 27.96 -38.12 21.12
N ALA A 540 28.84 -37.95 20.14
CA ALA A 540 28.50 -37.80 18.72
C ALA A 540 27.67 -38.98 18.17
N THR A 541 27.80 -40.16 18.77
CA THR A 541 27.01 -41.37 18.44
C THR A 541 25.50 -41.20 18.71
N TYR A 542 25.11 -40.19 19.50
CA TYR A 542 23.71 -39.82 19.75
C TYR A 542 23.17 -38.81 18.72
N ILE A 543 23.98 -38.41 17.72
CA ILE A 543 23.54 -37.65 16.54
C ILE A 543 23.38 -38.64 15.37
N THR A 544 22.13 -39.04 15.12
CA THR A 544 21.78 -40.18 14.25
C THR A 544 21.06 -39.74 12.98
N GLY A 545 21.36 -40.41 11.86
CA GLY A 545 20.83 -40.08 10.53
C GLY A 545 21.63 -39.06 9.71
N PHE A 546 22.59 -38.35 10.34
CA PHE A 546 23.32 -37.23 9.72
C PHE A 546 24.55 -37.59 8.86
N GLY A 547 25.06 -38.83 8.93
CA GLY A 547 26.25 -39.22 8.17
C GLY A 547 27.50 -38.38 8.50
N LEU A 548 27.80 -38.20 9.80
CA LEU A 548 28.85 -37.29 10.27
C LEU A 548 30.24 -37.66 9.77
N VAL A 549 31.01 -36.65 9.34
CA VAL A 549 32.43 -36.76 8.99
C VAL A 549 33.22 -35.84 9.92
N ALA A 550 34.18 -36.38 10.67
CA ALA A 550 35.03 -35.60 11.57
C ALA A 550 35.99 -34.68 10.81
N ASP A 551 36.14 -33.45 11.29
CA ASP A 551 37.20 -32.53 10.85
C ASP A 551 38.60 -33.08 11.21
N PRO A 552 39.67 -32.77 10.46
CA PRO A 552 41.03 -33.24 10.78
C PRO A 552 41.57 -32.84 12.17
N SER A 553 41.01 -31.82 12.83
CA SER A 553 41.30 -31.47 14.23
C SER A 553 40.58 -32.36 15.26
N ASN A 554 39.56 -33.12 14.82
CA ASN A 554 38.59 -33.85 15.63
C ASN A 554 37.91 -33.00 16.73
N GLN A 555 37.80 -31.68 16.52
CA GLN A 555 37.06 -30.76 17.39
C GLN A 555 35.57 -30.64 17.02
N PHE A 556 35.21 -30.96 15.79
CA PHE A 556 33.82 -30.93 15.28
C PHE A 556 33.66 -31.90 14.10
N SER A 557 32.43 -32.11 13.66
CA SER A 557 32.10 -32.83 12.41
C SER A 557 31.32 -31.94 11.43
N THR A 558 31.29 -32.36 10.17
CA THR A 558 30.41 -31.84 9.13
C THR A 558 29.38 -32.91 8.73
N SER A 559 28.34 -32.47 8.01
CA SER A 559 27.30 -33.31 7.42
C SER A 559 26.76 -32.62 6.18
N SER A 560 26.38 -33.37 5.14
CA SER A 560 25.68 -32.81 3.97
C SER A 560 24.29 -32.26 4.29
N LEU A 561 23.74 -32.57 5.48
CA LEU A 561 22.46 -32.06 5.97
C LEU A 561 22.61 -30.79 6.82
N VAL A 562 23.84 -30.30 7.07
CA VAL A 562 24.12 -29.22 8.02
C VAL A 562 25.01 -28.15 7.39
N VAL A 563 24.42 -27.00 7.05
CA VAL A 563 25.13 -25.77 6.69
C VAL A 563 25.62 -25.10 7.98
N GLY A 564 26.68 -25.68 8.56
CA GLY A 564 27.22 -25.33 9.87
C GLY A 564 28.18 -26.39 10.40
N LYS A 565 28.51 -26.35 11.69
CA LYS A 565 29.35 -27.36 12.35
C LYS A 565 28.54 -28.20 13.34
N VAL A 566 28.88 -29.48 13.43
CA VAL A 566 28.30 -30.43 14.37
C VAL A 566 29.26 -30.66 15.53
N TYR A 567 28.80 -30.47 16.76
CA TYR A 567 29.60 -30.55 17.98
C TYR A 567 29.02 -31.58 18.98
N ALA A 568 29.89 -32.24 19.73
CA ALA A 568 29.54 -33.25 20.72
C ALA A 568 30.51 -33.24 21.90
N ALA A 569 30.11 -33.83 23.03
CA ALA A 569 30.90 -33.83 24.27
C ALA A 569 32.18 -34.70 24.23
N ASP A 570 32.32 -35.59 23.25
CA ASP A 570 33.44 -36.52 23.05
C ASP A 570 34.51 -36.05 22.06
N TYR A 571 34.35 -34.86 21.46
CA TYR A 571 35.36 -34.24 20.59
C TYR A 571 36.54 -33.64 21.37
N VAL A 572 37.62 -33.34 20.64
CA VAL A 572 38.87 -32.80 21.19
C VAL A 572 38.66 -31.37 21.74
N PRO A 573 39.33 -30.97 22.83
CA PRO A 573 39.32 -29.59 23.33
C PRO A 573 39.64 -28.55 22.24
N PRO A 574 38.98 -27.37 22.26
CA PRO A 574 38.17 -26.83 23.36
C PRO A 574 36.72 -27.33 23.43
N THR A 575 36.24 -28.12 22.46
CA THR A 575 34.81 -28.39 22.25
C THR A 575 34.03 -28.87 23.48
N PRO A 576 34.48 -29.84 24.30
CA PRO A 576 33.70 -30.30 25.46
C PRO A 576 33.43 -29.19 26.49
N ALA A 577 34.36 -28.24 26.65
CA ALA A 577 34.16 -27.08 27.52
C ALA A 577 33.13 -26.12 26.91
N THR A 578 33.27 -25.76 25.62
CA THR A 578 32.30 -24.93 24.89
C THR A 578 30.89 -25.52 24.93
N MET A 579 30.76 -26.82 24.73
CA MET A 579 29.50 -27.56 24.78
C MET A 579 28.89 -27.64 26.18
N THR A 580 29.73 -27.70 27.22
CA THR A 580 29.28 -27.62 28.62
C THR A 580 28.72 -26.22 28.93
N THR A 581 29.40 -25.16 28.49
CA THR A 581 28.91 -23.78 28.63
C THR A 581 27.60 -23.57 27.85
N ALA A 582 27.52 -24.02 26.59
CA ALA A 582 26.30 -23.87 25.78
C ALA A 582 25.08 -24.55 26.43
N VAL A 583 25.25 -25.74 26.98
CA VAL A 583 24.17 -26.46 27.68
C VAL A 583 23.84 -25.82 29.03
N SER A 584 24.80 -25.18 29.71
CA SER A 584 24.55 -24.36 30.90
C SER A 584 23.76 -23.09 30.56
N ASP A 585 24.17 -22.37 29.52
CA ASP A 585 23.52 -21.14 29.06
C ASP A 585 22.10 -21.40 28.54
N MET A 586 21.86 -22.54 27.89
CA MET A 586 20.52 -23.01 27.51
C MET A 586 19.60 -23.20 28.73
N GLN A 587 20.13 -23.78 29.82
CA GLN A 587 19.39 -23.95 31.07
C GLN A 587 19.18 -22.61 31.81
N ALA A 588 20.15 -21.71 31.75
CA ALA A 588 20.02 -20.35 32.28
C ALA A 588 18.97 -19.54 31.51
N ALA A 589 18.97 -19.61 30.17
CA ALA A 589 18.00 -18.94 29.30
C ALA A 589 16.57 -19.47 29.51
N TYR A 590 16.39 -20.79 29.66
CA TYR A 590 15.09 -21.34 30.07
C TYR A 590 14.65 -20.78 31.43
N THR A 591 15.56 -20.76 32.41
CA THR A 591 15.23 -20.36 33.80
C THR A 591 14.93 -18.86 33.92
N ASP A 592 15.67 -18.03 33.19
CA ASP A 592 15.35 -16.61 32.99
C ASP A 592 13.96 -16.46 32.38
N ALA A 593 13.73 -17.06 31.22
CA ALA A 593 12.50 -16.86 30.45
C ALA A 593 11.24 -17.37 31.18
N ALA A 594 11.29 -18.53 31.83
CA ALA A 594 10.19 -19.09 32.62
C ALA A 594 9.95 -18.37 33.97
N GLY A 595 10.91 -17.55 34.40
CA GLY A 595 10.88 -16.76 35.64
C GLY A 595 10.45 -15.31 35.43
N ARG A 596 10.06 -14.91 34.22
CA ARG A 596 9.63 -13.54 33.90
C ARG A 596 8.22 -13.28 34.45
N ALA A 597 7.90 -11.99 34.58
CA ALA A 597 6.57 -11.56 34.98
C ALA A 597 5.64 -11.59 33.75
N PRO A 598 4.57 -12.41 33.73
CA PRO A 598 3.64 -12.43 32.61
C PRO A 598 2.82 -11.15 32.56
N GLY A 599 2.71 -10.56 31.38
CA GLY A 599 1.71 -9.53 31.09
C GLY A 599 0.33 -10.14 30.87
N VAL A 600 0.27 -11.35 30.31
CA VAL A 600 -0.99 -12.06 29.99
C VAL A 600 -0.92 -13.49 30.54
N THR A 601 -2.00 -13.97 31.15
CA THR A 601 -2.11 -15.34 31.68
C THR A 601 -3.32 -16.07 31.11
N GLU A 602 -3.16 -17.37 30.83
CA GLU A 602 -4.20 -18.30 30.36
C GLU A 602 -4.98 -17.84 29.11
N LEU A 603 -4.32 -17.13 28.19
CA LEU A 603 -4.94 -16.64 26.96
C LEU A 603 -5.52 -17.80 26.13
N GLY A 604 -6.81 -17.74 25.80
CA GLY A 604 -7.50 -18.81 25.08
C GLY A 604 -7.53 -20.16 25.81
N ALA A 605 -7.21 -20.19 27.12
CA ALA A 605 -7.00 -21.40 27.91
C ALA A 605 -6.09 -22.44 27.23
N GLY A 606 -5.07 -21.96 26.50
CA GLY A 606 -4.10 -22.77 25.76
C GLY A 606 -4.34 -22.80 24.25
N ASN A 607 -5.57 -22.66 23.77
CA ASN A 607 -5.82 -22.58 22.32
C ASN A 607 -5.59 -21.14 21.83
N ILE A 608 -4.55 -20.93 21.02
CA ILE A 608 -4.21 -19.62 20.44
C ILE A 608 -4.43 -19.55 18.92
N GLY A 609 -5.07 -20.57 18.32
CA GLY A 609 -5.36 -20.60 16.89
C GLY A 609 -6.30 -19.46 16.45
N GLY A 610 -6.01 -18.86 15.31
CA GLY A 610 -6.71 -17.71 14.75
C GLY A 610 -6.44 -16.37 15.44
N MET A 611 -5.56 -16.32 16.46
CA MET A 611 -5.28 -15.09 17.20
C MET A 611 -4.19 -14.22 16.55
N THR A 612 -4.26 -12.91 16.78
CA THR A 612 -3.17 -11.95 16.51
C THR A 612 -2.61 -11.43 17.83
N LEU A 613 -1.37 -11.82 18.15
CA LEU A 613 -0.72 -11.61 19.44
C LEU A 613 0.28 -10.45 19.38
N ALA A 614 0.10 -9.48 20.27
CA ALA A 614 0.99 -8.33 20.41
C ALA A 614 2.27 -8.69 21.21
N PRO A 615 3.30 -7.83 21.23
CA PRO A 615 4.53 -8.09 21.97
C PRO A 615 4.26 -8.22 23.49
N GLY A 616 4.96 -9.13 24.16
CA GLY A 616 4.80 -9.34 25.59
C GLY A 616 5.19 -10.72 26.10
N VAL A 617 4.95 -10.91 27.41
CA VAL A 617 5.14 -12.18 28.11
C VAL A 617 3.77 -12.79 28.41
N TYR A 618 3.57 -14.04 27.96
CA TYR A 618 2.33 -14.81 28.07
C TYR A 618 2.62 -16.09 28.86
N LYS A 619 1.72 -16.51 29.76
CA LYS A 619 1.92 -17.71 30.60
C LYS A 619 0.68 -18.59 30.72
N TRP A 620 0.87 -19.90 30.64
CA TRP A 620 -0.15 -20.93 30.82
C TRP A 620 0.27 -21.98 31.86
N SER A 621 -0.68 -22.39 32.71
CA SER A 621 -0.56 -23.56 33.59
C SER A 621 -0.95 -24.88 32.91
N THR A 622 -1.55 -24.79 31.72
CA THR A 622 -1.86 -25.91 30.82
C THR A 622 -0.86 -26.00 29.66
N GLY A 623 -1.09 -26.94 28.74
CA GLY A 623 -0.46 -26.92 27.43
C GLY A 623 -1.07 -25.85 26.52
N VAL A 624 -0.39 -25.57 25.40
CA VAL A 624 -0.84 -24.68 24.33
C VAL A 624 -1.04 -25.47 23.05
N THR A 625 -2.10 -25.14 22.30
CA THR A 625 -2.40 -25.75 21.01
C THR A 625 -2.58 -24.69 19.93
N ILE A 626 -2.10 -25.02 18.73
CA ILE A 626 -2.24 -24.22 17.51
C ILE A 626 -3.01 -25.07 16.48
N PRO A 627 -4.36 -25.12 16.56
CA PRO A 627 -5.21 -25.88 15.64
C PRO A 627 -5.48 -25.16 14.31
N THR A 628 -5.30 -23.83 14.31
CA THR A 628 -5.36 -22.92 13.17
C THR A 628 -4.22 -21.91 13.29
N ASP A 629 -3.81 -21.27 12.18
CA ASP A 629 -2.72 -20.28 12.16
C ASP A 629 -2.80 -19.22 13.27
N VAL A 630 -1.66 -18.87 13.85
CA VAL A 630 -1.52 -17.78 14.82
C VAL A 630 -0.57 -16.72 14.28
N THR A 631 -0.93 -15.44 14.40
CA THR A 631 -0.13 -14.31 13.93
C THR A 631 0.52 -13.57 15.10
N LEU A 632 1.82 -13.29 15.00
CA LEU A 632 2.55 -12.40 15.90
C LEU A 632 2.71 -11.04 15.22
N ALA A 633 2.25 -9.97 15.85
CA ALA A 633 2.15 -8.63 15.23
C ALA A 633 2.89 -7.56 16.04
N GLY A 634 3.98 -7.04 15.48
CA GLY A 634 4.83 -6.02 16.11
C GLY A 634 6.01 -5.63 15.21
N ASN A 635 6.89 -4.77 15.68
CA ASN A 635 8.05 -4.25 14.94
C ASN A 635 9.31 -5.12 15.11
N SER A 636 10.41 -4.73 14.44
CA SER A 636 11.68 -5.47 14.40
C SER A 636 12.43 -5.62 15.73
N ASN A 637 12.07 -4.82 16.75
CA ASN A 637 12.65 -4.84 18.09
C ASN A 637 11.71 -5.45 19.14
N ASP A 638 10.47 -5.76 18.77
CA ASP A 638 9.47 -6.31 19.67
C ASP A 638 9.75 -7.78 19.98
N VAL A 639 9.35 -8.22 21.18
CA VAL A 639 9.67 -9.54 21.75
C VAL A 639 8.40 -10.24 22.22
N TRP A 640 8.35 -11.56 22.01
CA TRP A 640 7.30 -12.45 22.50
C TRP A 640 7.93 -13.56 23.33
N ILE A 641 7.36 -13.83 24.51
CA ILE A 641 7.77 -14.92 25.38
C ILE A 641 6.52 -15.71 25.79
N PHE A 642 6.49 -16.99 25.46
CA PHE A 642 5.37 -17.89 25.69
C PHE A 642 5.77 -18.98 26.70
N GLU A 643 5.38 -18.81 27.95
CA GLU A 643 5.69 -19.70 29.07
C GLU A 643 4.60 -20.77 29.23
N ILE A 644 4.92 -22.02 28.91
CA ILE A 644 3.94 -23.10 28.74
C ILE A 644 4.27 -24.24 29.70
N ALA A 645 3.41 -24.48 30.71
CA ALA A 645 3.68 -25.43 31.78
C ALA A 645 3.48 -26.92 31.40
N GLN A 646 2.96 -27.20 30.20
CA GLN A 646 2.85 -28.57 29.64
C GLN A 646 3.30 -28.55 28.17
N ASN A 647 2.65 -29.32 27.29
CA ASN A 647 3.03 -29.42 25.87
C ASN A 647 2.72 -28.15 25.06
N LEU A 648 3.40 -28.02 23.91
CA LEU A 648 3.08 -27.10 22.83
C LEU A 648 2.84 -27.89 21.55
N ASP A 649 1.58 -28.03 21.13
CA ASP A 649 1.20 -28.89 20.00
C ASP A 649 0.64 -28.07 18.81
N VAL A 650 1.35 -28.10 17.68
CA VAL A 650 0.99 -27.41 16.44
C VAL A 650 0.40 -28.40 15.44
N SER A 651 -0.79 -28.10 14.92
CA SER A 651 -1.49 -29.00 14.00
C SER A 651 -0.85 -29.05 12.61
N SER A 652 -1.16 -30.10 11.84
CA SER A 652 -0.61 -30.31 10.50
C SER A 652 -0.95 -29.14 9.58
N GLY A 653 0.05 -28.66 8.84
CA GLY A 653 -0.08 -27.56 7.89
C GLY A 653 -0.44 -26.20 8.50
N GLN A 654 -0.31 -26.01 9.83
CA GLN A 654 -0.59 -24.72 10.48
C GLN A 654 0.68 -23.90 10.68
N HIS A 655 0.52 -22.58 10.80
CA HIS A 655 1.60 -21.60 10.74
C HIS A 655 1.64 -20.69 11.98
N VAL A 656 2.85 -20.43 12.47
CA VAL A 656 3.15 -19.28 13.35
C VAL A 656 3.65 -18.15 12.44
N ILE A 657 2.77 -17.22 12.11
CA ILE A 657 2.98 -16.14 11.15
C ILE A 657 3.62 -14.94 11.86
N LEU A 658 4.55 -14.25 11.21
CA LEU A 658 5.12 -12.97 11.67
C LEU A 658 4.58 -11.82 10.82
N SER A 659 4.23 -10.70 11.45
CA SER A 659 3.64 -9.53 10.79
C SER A 659 4.08 -8.22 11.45
N GLY A 660 3.91 -7.09 10.74
CA GLY A 660 4.27 -5.74 11.22
C GLY A 660 5.78 -5.44 11.25
N GLY A 661 6.63 -6.41 10.91
CA GLY A 661 8.09 -6.33 11.02
C GLY A 661 8.69 -7.22 12.12
N ALA A 662 7.87 -8.00 12.84
CA ALA A 662 8.27 -8.98 13.85
C ALA A 662 9.33 -9.96 13.32
N GLN A 663 10.25 -10.40 14.19
CA GLN A 663 11.39 -11.25 13.80
C GLN A 663 11.50 -12.47 14.71
N ALA A 664 11.63 -13.67 14.13
CA ALA A 664 11.71 -14.95 14.85
C ALA A 664 12.82 -14.97 15.93
N LYS A 665 13.91 -14.23 15.72
CA LYS A 665 15.02 -14.08 16.68
C LYS A 665 14.55 -13.54 18.05
N ASN A 666 13.48 -12.74 18.07
CA ASN A 666 12.90 -12.11 19.26
C ASN A 666 11.71 -12.90 19.84
N VAL A 667 11.35 -14.04 19.25
CA VAL A 667 10.23 -14.88 19.70
C VAL A 667 10.81 -16.06 20.50
N TYR A 668 10.24 -16.34 21.67
CA TYR A 668 10.71 -17.38 22.58
C TYR A 668 9.54 -18.24 23.08
N TRP A 669 9.62 -19.55 22.84
CA TRP A 669 8.64 -20.53 23.29
C TRP A 669 9.29 -21.37 24.39
N VAL A 670 8.80 -21.25 25.62
CA VAL A 670 9.43 -21.76 26.84
C VAL A 670 8.55 -22.88 27.41
N VAL A 671 8.88 -24.11 27.07
CA VAL A 671 7.97 -25.27 27.18
C VAL A 671 8.47 -26.25 28.24
N ALA A 672 7.63 -26.53 29.25
CA ALA A 672 7.96 -27.47 30.32
C ALA A 672 7.58 -28.92 29.98
N GLY A 673 6.58 -29.12 29.12
CA GLY A 673 6.26 -30.41 28.50
C GLY A 673 7.02 -30.61 27.18
N GLN A 674 6.38 -31.28 26.22
CA GLN A 674 6.92 -31.57 24.88
C GLN A 674 6.39 -30.59 23.83
N THR A 675 7.27 -30.12 22.95
CA THR A 675 6.87 -29.39 21.74
C THR A 675 6.71 -30.33 20.55
N THR A 676 5.54 -30.32 19.91
CA THR A 676 5.25 -31.08 18.69
C THR A 676 4.89 -30.15 17.53
N LEU A 677 5.71 -30.14 16.47
CA LEU A 677 5.38 -29.47 15.21
C LEU A 677 4.77 -30.49 14.24
N GLY A 678 3.51 -30.30 13.87
CA GLY A 678 2.75 -31.20 12.99
C GLY A 678 3.27 -31.25 11.55
N THR A 679 2.93 -32.31 10.81
CA THR A 679 3.34 -32.53 9.41
C THR A 679 3.09 -31.28 8.56
N GLY A 680 4.12 -30.78 7.88
CA GLY A 680 4.04 -29.59 7.01
C GLY A 680 3.74 -28.26 7.72
N SER A 681 3.79 -28.18 9.05
CA SER A 681 3.64 -26.90 9.78
C SER A 681 4.84 -25.96 9.55
N ALA A 682 4.66 -24.65 9.71
CA ALA A 682 5.74 -23.66 9.65
C ALA A 682 5.80 -22.83 10.93
N PHE A 683 6.95 -22.81 11.59
CA PHE A 683 7.09 -22.27 12.93
C PHE A 683 8.17 -21.18 13.01
N ASN A 684 7.86 -20.09 13.71
CA ASN A 684 8.76 -18.98 13.94
C ASN A 684 9.05 -18.81 15.44
N GLY A 685 10.33 -18.88 15.82
CA GLY A 685 10.80 -18.57 17.17
C GLY A 685 11.82 -19.56 17.76
N ASN A 686 12.54 -19.12 18.78
CA ASN A 686 13.46 -19.96 19.55
C ASN A 686 12.66 -20.81 20.55
N ILE A 687 12.72 -22.14 20.43
CA ILE A 687 12.09 -23.09 21.35
C ILE A 687 13.10 -23.49 22.43
N LEU A 688 12.73 -23.29 23.69
CA LEU A 688 13.44 -23.64 24.93
C LEU A 688 12.60 -24.69 25.67
N ASP A 689 12.93 -25.96 25.51
CA ASP A 689 12.09 -27.10 25.91
C ASP A 689 12.74 -27.93 27.05
N GLN A 690 12.00 -28.27 28.11
CA GLN A 690 12.51 -29.11 29.21
C GLN A 690 12.55 -30.62 28.89
N THR A 691 11.80 -31.06 27.88
CA THR A 691 11.72 -32.46 27.46
C THR A 691 12.31 -32.62 26.06
N ALA A 692 11.51 -32.94 25.05
CA ALA A 692 11.93 -33.22 23.69
C ALA A 692 11.06 -32.51 22.66
N ILE A 693 11.71 -31.96 21.62
CA ILE A 693 11.04 -31.30 20.49
C ILE A 693 10.94 -32.30 19.34
N ILE A 694 9.72 -32.52 18.84
CA ILE A 694 9.44 -33.40 17.70
C ILE A 694 8.98 -32.56 16.51
N LEU A 695 9.72 -32.63 15.41
CA LEU A 695 9.31 -32.07 14.12
C LEU A 695 8.85 -33.24 13.22
N ASN A 696 7.55 -33.27 12.92
CA ASN A 696 6.96 -34.26 12.02
C ASN A 696 7.32 -33.95 10.55
N THR A 697 6.97 -34.88 9.65
CA THR A 697 7.38 -34.86 8.24
C THR A 697 7.22 -33.49 7.58
N GLY A 698 8.31 -32.90 7.08
CA GLY A 698 8.25 -31.65 6.32
C GLY A 698 7.91 -30.38 7.11
N ALA A 699 7.81 -30.44 8.45
CA ALA A 699 7.68 -29.24 9.26
C ALA A 699 8.92 -28.34 9.12
N THR A 700 8.75 -27.02 9.25
CA THR A 700 9.83 -26.03 9.14
C THR A 700 9.93 -25.15 10.38
N LEU A 701 11.16 -24.78 10.75
CA LEU A 701 11.47 -23.99 11.95
C LEU A 701 12.48 -22.89 11.61
N ASN A 702 11.99 -21.66 11.48
CA ASN A 702 12.81 -20.44 11.50
C ASN A 702 13.00 -20.04 12.97
N GLY A 703 14.09 -20.47 13.59
CA GLY A 703 14.18 -20.51 15.04
C GLY A 703 15.36 -21.31 15.58
N ARG A 704 15.19 -21.86 16.78
CA ARG A 704 16.15 -22.76 17.41
C ARG A 704 15.41 -23.88 18.11
N ALA A 705 15.94 -25.10 18.08
CA ALA A 705 15.45 -26.24 18.84
C ALA A 705 16.42 -26.53 20.00
N LEU A 706 16.18 -25.91 21.16
CA LEU A 706 17.03 -25.99 22.34
C LEU A 706 16.33 -26.86 23.40
N ALA A 707 16.61 -28.17 23.40
CA ALA A 707 15.87 -29.16 24.17
C ALA A 707 16.71 -29.78 25.30
N GLN A 708 16.14 -29.90 26.50
CA GLN A 708 16.84 -30.48 27.64
C GLN A 708 16.88 -32.02 27.67
N THR A 709 16.26 -32.70 26.71
CA THR A 709 16.55 -34.10 26.37
C THR A 709 16.98 -34.23 24.92
N ALA A 710 16.05 -34.40 23.97
CA ALA A 710 16.35 -34.74 22.57
C ALA A 710 15.55 -33.95 21.53
N VAL A 711 16.02 -33.98 20.28
CA VAL A 711 15.31 -33.43 19.11
C VAL A 711 15.16 -34.52 18.04
N THR A 712 13.96 -34.66 17.49
CA THR A 712 13.63 -35.65 16.46
C THR A 712 13.09 -34.97 15.22
N LEU A 713 13.66 -35.30 14.06
CA LEU A 713 13.41 -34.70 12.76
C LEU A 713 12.99 -35.75 11.72
N ASN A 714 12.11 -35.36 10.80
CA ASN A 714 11.74 -36.11 9.61
C ASN A 714 11.61 -35.17 8.41
N ALA A 715 12.63 -35.16 7.54
CA ALA A 715 12.71 -34.33 6.34
C ALA A 715 12.37 -32.84 6.57
N ASN A 716 12.93 -32.24 7.62
CA ASN A 716 12.62 -30.86 8.05
C ASN A 716 13.56 -29.81 7.46
N ILE A 717 13.19 -28.54 7.62
CA ILE A 717 14.13 -27.41 7.51
C ILE A 717 14.20 -26.71 8.85
N VAL A 718 15.41 -26.53 9.39
CA VAL A 718 15.66 -25.80 10.64
C VAL A 718 16.73 -24.74 10.39
N SER A 719 16.38 -23.47 10.52
CA SER A 719 17.26 -22.32 10.20
C SER A 719 17.38 -21.35 11.37
N ASP A 720 18.61 -20.94 11.68
CA ASP A 720 18.88 -19.91 12.69
C ASP A 720 18.28 -18.55 12.25
N PRO A 721 17.43 -17.89 13.06
CA PRO A 721 16.79 -16.63 12.71
C PRO A 721 17.74 -15.42 12.73
N LEU A 722 19.04 -15.64 12.99
CA LEU A 722 20.14 -14.70 12.78
C LEU A 722 21.00 -15.06 11.56
N ALA A 723 20.83 -16.24 10.96
CA ALA A 723 21.57 -16.65 9.77
C ALA A 723 21.01 -16.00 8.51
N THR A 724 21.49 -14.79 8.22
CA THR A 724 21.70 -14.42 6.82
C THR A 724 22.63 -15.48 6.21
N VAL A 725 22.17 -16.22 5.21
CA VAL A 725 23.04 -17.14 4.48
C VAL A 725 24.01 -16.30 3.66
N ALA A 726 25.19 -16.02 4.22
CA ALA A 726 26.18 -15.13 3.62
C ALA A 726 27.13 -15.91 2.70
N PRO A 727 27.47 -15.38 1.50
CA PRO A 727 28.54 -15.93 0.69
C PRO A 727 29.86 -15.94 1.48
N THR A 728 30.63 -17.03 1.39
CA THR A 728 31.92 -17.14 2.11
C THR A 728 33.05 -16.39 1.40
N ASN A 729 32.89 -16.08 0.11
CA ASN A 729 33.70 -15.10 -0.59
C ASN A 729 33.07 -13.71 -0.42
N GLY A 730 33.80 -12.76 0.17
CA GLY A 730 33.32 -11.39 0.38
C GLY A 730 33.26 -10.50 -0.86
N GLY A 731 32.98 -11.07 -2.04
CA GLY A 731 32.81 -10.31 -3.29
C GLY A 731 31.36 -9.86 -3.47
N SER A 732 31.13 -8.57 -3.69
CA SER A 732 29.80 -8.14 -4.15
C SER A 732 29.61 -8.62 -5.59
N ALA A 733 28.59 -9.44 -5.83
CA ALA A 733 28.15 -9.73 -7.19
C ALA A 733 27.85 -8.40 -7.93
N THR A 734 28.20 -8.35 -9.22
CA THR A 734 27.90 -7.22 -10.12
C THR A 734 26.54 -7.42 -10.79
N ALA A 735 25.90 -6.36 -11.26
CA ALA A 735 24.67 -6.48 -12.05
C ALA A 735 24.89 -7.38 -13.30
N VAL A 736 23.83 -8.05 -13.78
CA VAL A 736 23.83 -8.73 -15.08
C VAL A 736 23.43 -7.71 -16.15
N ASN A 737 24.28 -7.54 -17.16
CA ASN A 737 23.98 -6.60 -18.24
C ASN A 737 22.94 -7.20 -19.20
N LEU A 738 21.70 -6.72 -19.11
CA LEU A 738 20.59 -7.14 -19.97
C LEU A 738 20.65 -6.54 -21.39
N GLY A 739 21.56 -5.59 -21.66
CA GLY A 739 21.64 -4.89 -22.94
C GLY A 739 20.29 -4.32 -23.39
N THR A 740 19.97 -4.47 -24.67
CA THR A 740 18.68 -4.06 -25.24
C THR A 740 17.50 -4.92 -24.80
N ALA A 741 17.72 -6.12 -24.22
CA ALA A 741 16.65 -6.89 -23.57
C ALA A 741 16.12 -6.20 -22.31
N GLY A 742 16.92 -5.36 -21.64
CA GLY A 742 16.50 -4.57 -20.48
C GLY A 742 15.34 -3.61 -20.76
N ASN A 743 15.10 -3.27 -22.02
CA ASN A 743 13.98 -2.44 -22.47
C ASN A 743 12.62 -3.16 -22.46
N PHE A 744 12.61 -4.48 -22.22
CA PHE A 744 11.43 -5.33 -22.23
C PHE A 744 11.09 -5.80 -20.82
N VAL A 745 9.79 -5.91 -20.54
CA VAL A 745 9.25 -6.59 -19.35
C VAL A 745 8.94 -8.06 -19.66
N ILE A 746 8.56 -8.38 -20.90
CA ILE A 746 8.47 -9.76 -21.41
C ILE A 746 9.19 -9.85 -22.75
N LEU A 747 10.11 -10.80 -22.90
CA LEU A 747 10.80 -11.06 -24.17
C LEU A 747 10.93 -12.57 -24.38
N THR A 748 10.50 -13.08 -25.55
CA THR A 748 10.43 -14.53 -25.80
C THR A 748 10.89 -14.92 -27.20
N LYS A 749 11.26 -16.20 -27.37
CA LYS A 749 11.70 -16.76 -28.67
C LYS A 749 10.64 -17.59 -29.39
N SER A 750 9.69 -18.20 -28.65
CA SER A 750 8.64 -19.07 -29.21
C SER A 750 7.21 -18.66 -28.85
N GLY A 751 7.00 -17.50 -28.21
CA GLY A 751 5.68 -16.89 -28.07
C GLY A 751 5.35 -16.39 -26.67
N VAL A 752 4.30 -15.58 -26.58
CA VAL A 752 3.69 -15.18 -25.31
C VAL A 752 2.18 -15.37 -25.41
N SER A 753 1.56 -15.98 -24.39
CA SER A 753 0.12 -16.18 -24.33
C SER A 753 -0.47 -15.56 -23.06
N THR A 754 -1.72 -15.13 -23.13
CA THR A 754 -2.48 -14.73 -21.94
C THR A 754 -3.92 -15.22 -21.98
N THR A 755 -4.42 -15.67 -20.84
CA THR A 755 -5.84 -15.78 -20.51
C THR A 755 -6.20 -14.79 -19.39
N GLY A 756 -7.50 -14.59 -19.15
CA GLY A 756 -7.99 -13.65 -18.14
C GLY A 756 -7.65 -12.18 -18.39
N THR A 757 -7.85 -11.34 -17.37
CA THR A 757 -7.58 -9.89 -17.41
C THR A 757 -6.16 -9.59 -16.91
N THR A 758 -5.18 -9.87 -17.76
CA THR A 758 -3.76 -9.57 -17.48
C THR A 758 -3.44 -8.08 -17.64
N SER A 759 -2.53 -7.56 -16.83
CA SER A 759 -2.03 -6.18 -16.86
C SER A 759 -0.50 -6.17 -16.90
N ILE A 760 0.07 -5.62 -17.97
CA ILE A 760 1.52 -5.53 -18.16
C ILE A 760 1.95 -4.06 -18.24
N VAL A 761 3.03 -3.69 -17.54
CA VAL A 761 3.64 -2.35 -17.59
C VAL A 761 5.08 -2.45 -18.05
N GLY A 762 5.33 -2.01 -19.29
CA GLY A 762 6.59 -2.16 -20.01
C GLY A 762 6.39 -2.79 -21.40
N ASN A 763 7.44 -2.80 -22.22
CA ASN A 763 7.39 -3.35 -23.58
C ASN A 763 7.39 -4.89 -23.59
N ILE A 764 6.66 -5.50 -24.53
CA ILE A 764 6.71 -6.96 -24.75
C ILE A 764 7.19 -7.31 -26.16
N GLY A 765 7.85 -8.46 -26.32
CA GLY A 765 8.47 -8.83 -27.59
C GLY A 765 8.54 -10.33 -27.90
N VAL A 766 8.42 -10.68 -29.19
CA VAL A 766 8.71 -12.02 -29.74
C VAL A 766 9.72 -11.95 -30.89
N SER A 767 10.74 -12.81 -30.88
CA SER A 767 11.73 -12.91 -31.97
C SER A 767 12.53 -14.21 -31.87
N PRO A 768 12.74 -14.98 -32.96
CA PRO A 768 12.60 -14.57 -34.36
C PRO A 768 11.21 -14.80 -34.98
N ILE A 769 10.19 -15.17 -34.19
CA ILE A 769 8.85 -15.44 -34.70
C ILE A 769 8.02 -14.17 -34.95
N ALA A 770 6.96 -14.34 -35.74
CA ALA A 770 5.98 -13.31 -36.05
C ALA A 770 5.02 -13.00 -34.88
N ALA A 771 4.32 -11.87 -34.97
CA ALA A 771 3.33 -11.40 -33.99
C ALA A 771 2.18 -12.38 -33.72
N THR A 772 1.92 -13.33 -34.64
CA THR A 772 0.97 -14.43 -34.45
C THR A 772 1.34 -15.36 -33.29
N GLY A 773 2.59 -15.32 -32.80
CA GLY A 773 3.02 -15.95 -31.55
C GLY A 773 2.60 -15.23 -30.27
N MET A 774 1.89 -14.09 -30.36
CA MET A 774 1.34 -13.36 -29.22
C MET A 774 -0.17 -13.61 -29.10
N THR A 775 -0.59 -14.60 -28.32
CA THR A 775 -2.01 -15.01 -28.24
C THR A 775 -2.72 -14.43 -27.02
N GLY A 776 -4.00 -14.08 -27.18
CA GLY A 776 -4.83 -13.45 -26.13
C GLY A 776 -4.73 -11.92 -26.05
N PHE A 777 -3.71 -11.29 -26.64
CA PHE A 777 -3.43 -9.86 -26.48
C PHE A 777 -4.30 -8.89 -27.31
N GLY A 778 -5.02 -9.37 -28.34
CA GLY A 778 -5.85 -8.49 -29.18
C GLY A 778 -5.07 -7.37 -29.87
N LEU A 779 -3.94 -7.72 -30.52
CA LEU A 779 -2.98 -6.74 -31.03
C LEU A 779 -3.56 -5.79 -32.10
N VAL A 780 -3.26 -4.50 -31.95
CA VAL A 780 -3.58 -3.45 -32.92
C VAL A 780 -2.29 -2.81 -33.42
N MET A 781 -2.03 -2.92 -34.73
CA MET A 781 -0.83 -2.38 -35.38
C MET A 781 -0.82 -0.84 -35.36
N ASP A 782 0.33 -0.25 -35.01
CA ASP A 782 0.57 1.19 -35.12
C ASP A 782 0.71 1.63 -36.60
N PRO A 783 0.29 2.86 -37.00
CA PRO A 783 0.41 3.33 -38.39
C PRO A 783 1.82 3.32 -39.01
N SER A 784 2.89 3.27 -38.19
CA SER A 784 4.27 3.05 -38.66
C SER A 784 4.55 1.61 -39.12
N ASN A 785 3.70 0.66 -38.74
CA ASN A 785 3.91 -0.79 -38.79
C ASN A 785 5.18 -1.28 -38.05
N GLN A 786 5.78 -0.46 -37.16
CA GLN A 786 6.98 -0.83 -36.40
C GLN A 786 6.66 -1.52 -35.06
N PHE A 787 5.45 -1.34 -34.52
CA PHE A 787 5.00 -1.95 -33.27
C PHE A 787 3.48 -2.12 -33.28
N SER A 788 2.96 -2.88 -32.32
CA SER A 788 1.53 -2.95 -32.01
C SER A 788 1.26 -2.46 -30.59
N THR A 789 -0.02 -2.25 -30.28
CA THR A 789 -0.56 -1.98 -28.95
C THR A 789 -1.52 -3.09 -28.52
N SER A 790 -1.83 -3.15 -27.23
CA SER A 790 -2.80 -4.07 -26.62
C SER A 790 -3.43 -3.39 -25.41
N SER A 791 -4.71 -3.62 -25.15
CA SER A 791 -5.37 -3.15 -23.92
C SER A 791 -4.80 -3.78 -22.64
N LEU A 792 -4.05 -4.87 -22.75
CA LEU A 792 -3.40 -5.57 -21.65
C LEU A 792 -1.94 -5.11 -21.43
N VAL A 793 -1.42 -4.19 -22.25
CA VAL A 793 0.00 -3.79 -22.26
C VAL A 793 0.13 -2.27 -22.25
N ASN A 794 0.48 -1.71 -21.10
CA ASN A 794 0.96 -0.33 -20.96
C ASN A 794 2.43 -0.27 -21.40
N GLY A 795 2.64 -0.29 -22.71
CA GLY A 795 3.94 -0.35 -23.38
C GLY A 795 3.78 -0.68 -24.86
N LYS A 796 4.90 -0.85 -25.58
CA LYS A 796 4.89 -1.26 -26.99
C LYS A 796 5.05 -2.76 -27.14
N VAL A 797 4.31 -3.32 -28.09
CA VAL A 797 4.39 -4.73 -28.50
C VAL A 797 5.25 -4.83 -29.76
N TYR A 798 6.29 -5.66 -29.77
CA TYR A 798 7.23 -5.78 -30.90
C TYR A 798 7.36 -7.23 -31.40
N ALA A 799 7.47 -7.43 -32.72
CA ALA A 799 7.64 -8.75 -33.32
C ALA A 799 8.62 -8.71 -34.51
N ALA A 800 9.17 -9.86 -34.90
CA ALA A 800 10.18 -9.95 -35.95
C ALA A 800 9.64 -9.76 -37.38
N ASP A 801 8.33 -9.79 -37.58
CA ASP A 801 7.64 -9.56 -38.86
C ASP A 801 7.23 -8.09 -39.10
N TYR A 802 7.53 -7.19 -38.17
CA TYR A 802 7.21 -5.77 -38.27
C TYR A 802 8.20 -4.99 -39.17
N VAL A 803 7.87 -3.74 -39.48
CA VAL A 803 8.69 -2.90 -40.36
C VAL A 803 9.96 -2.40 -39.67
N SER A 804 11.02 -2.19 -40.46
CA SER A 804 12.31 -1.63 -40.03
C SER A 804 12.12 -0.32 -39.22
N PRO A 805 12.85 -0.14 -38.09
CA PRO A 805 14.01 -0.92 -37.64
C PRO A 805 13.68 -2.17 -36.81
N THR A 806 12.41 -2.43 -36.47
CA THR A 806 12.03 -3.38 -35.41
C THR A 806 12.63 -4.77 -35.51
N PRO A 807 12.69 -5.46 -36.68
CA PRO A 807 13.30 -6.79 -36.76
C PRO A 807 14.77 -6.81 -36.35
N ALA A 808 15.52 -5.74 -36.62
CA ALA A 808 16.91 -5.61 -36.17
C ALA A 808 16.98 -5.42 -34.66
N THR A 809 16.22 -4.47 -34.10
CA THR A 809 16.11 -4.23 -32.65
C THR A 809 15.71 -5.50 -31.89
N MET A 810 14.75 -6.26 -32.42
CA MET A 810 14.25 -7.51 -31.87
C MET A 810 15.23 -8.68 -32.01
N THR A 811 16.11 -8.66 -33.02
CA THR A 811 17.23 -9.60 -33.14
C THR A 811 18.30 -9.29 -32.09
N THR A 812 18.65 -8.01 -31.91
CA THR A 812 19.60 -7.57 -30.88
C THR A 812 19.07 -7.87 -29.47
N ALA A 813 17.82 -7.56 -29.15
CA ALA A 813 17.25 -7.83 -27.83
C ALA A 813 17.29 -9.31 -27.45
N VAL A 814 16.94 -10.20 -28.38
CA VAL A 814 17.01 -11.66 -28.15
C VAL A 814 18.46 -12.16 -28.10
N SER A 815 19.40 -11.51 -28.80
CA SER A 815 20.84 -11.78 -28.66
C SER A 815 21.36 -11.36 -27.28
N ASP A 816 21.02 -10.16 -26.81
CA ASP A 816 21.44 -9.61 -25.52
C ASP A 816 20.85 -10.41 -24.35
N MET A 817 19.61 -10.90 -24.49
CA MET A 817 18.99 -11.83 -23.53
C MET A 817 19.78 -13.15 -23.40
N GLN A 818 20.27 -13.69 -24.52
CA GLN A 818 21.10 -14.90 -24.53
C GLN A 818 22.50 -14.63 -23.96
N ALA A 819 23.07 -13.45 -24.23
CA ALA A 819 24.33 -13.01 -23.64
C ALA A 819 24.20 -12.83 -22.12
N ALA A 820 23.13 -12.19 -21.64
CA ALA A 820 22.83 -12.00 -20.22
C ALA A 820 22.63 -13.33 -19.48
N TYR A 821 21.91 -14.28 -20.08
CA TYR A 821 21.81 -15.64 -19.53
C TYR A 821 23.19 -16.30 -19.44
N THR A 822 24.00 -16.21 -20.49
CA THR A 822 25.31 -16.88 -20.59
C THR A 822 26.34 -16.26 -19.62
N ASP A 823 26.33 -14.94 -19.46
CA ASP A 823 27.08 -14.22 -18.43
C ASP A 823 26.67 -14.73 -17.04
N ALA A 824 25.37 -14.65 -16.71
CA ALA A 824 24.88 -14.92 -15.37
C ALA A 824 25.00 -16.41 -14.96
N ALA A 825 24.79 -17.36 -15.88
CA ALA A 825 24.97 -18.79 -15.63
C ALA A 825 26.44 -19.24 -15.61
N GLY A 826 27.36 -18.38 -16.07
CA GLY A 826 28.80 -18.60 -16.13
C GLY A 826 29.58 -17.97 -14.97
N ARG A 827 28.89 -17.43 -13.95
CA ARG A 827 29.53 -16.80 -12.79
C ARG A 827 30.07 -17.85 -11.83
N THR A 828 30.98 -17.41 -10.96
CA THR A 828 31.49 -18.27 -9.88
C THR A 828 30.47 -18.25 -8.74
N PRO A 829 29.90 -19.40 -8.34
CA PRO A 829 28.98 -19.44 -7.22
C PRO A 829 29.70 -19.28 -5.89
N ASP A 830 29.11 -18.50 -4.99
CA ASP A 830 29.58 -18.36 -3.60
C ASP A 830 28.95 -19.41 -2.67
N VAL A 831 27.77 -19.91 -3.04
CA VAL A 831 27.00 -20.93 -2.31
C VAL A 831 26.45 -21.95 -3.30
N THR A 832 26.60 -23.24 -2.99
CA THR A 832 26.12 -24.36 -3.84
C THR A 832 25.16 -25.27 -3.09
N GLU A 833 24.09 -25.70 -3.74
CA GLU A 833 23.08 -26.66 -3.25
C GLU A 833 22.40 -26.25 -1.93
N LEU A 834 22.24 -24.94 -1.70
CA LEU A 834 21.63 -24.41 -0.48
C LEU A 834 20.26 -25.03 -0.22
N ALA A 835 20.10 -25.63 0.97
CA ALA A 835 18.86 -26.28 1.41
C ALA A 835 18.27 -27.31 0.44
N ALA A 836 19.13 -27.96 -0.37
CA ALA A 836 18.74 -28.91 -1.41
C ALA A 836 17.67 -28.38 -2.39
N GLY A 837 17.65 -27.05 -2.60
CA GLY A 837 16.71 -26.35 -3.48
C GLY A 837 15.49 -25.74 -2.78
N ASN A 838 15.11 -26.19 -1.57
CA ASN A 838 13.97 -25.58 -0.87
C ASN A 838 14.43 -24.36 -0.06
N ILE A 839 14.22 -23.16 -0.59
CA ILE A 839 14.66 -21.90 0.03
C ILE A 839 13.55 -21.14 0.76
N GLY A 840 12.39 -21.77 0.97
CA GLY A 840 11.28 -21.17 1.72
C GLY A 840 11.65 -20.87 3.18
N GLY A 841 11.23 -19.71 3.68
CA GLY A 841 11.52 -19.22 5.03
C GLY A 841 12.95 -18.69 5.24
N LEU A 842 13.81 -18.70 4.23
CA LEU A 842 15.21 -18.25 4.37
C LEU A 842 15.36 -16.73 4.20
N THR A 843 16.39 -16.18 4.85
CA THR A 843 16.89 -14.82 4.57
C THR A 843 18.24 -14.90 3.88
N LEU A 844 18.27 -14.51 2.60
CA LEU A 844 19.43 -14.64 1.71
C LEU A 844 20.15 -13.29 1.56
N ALA A 845 21.46 -13.29 1.86
CA ALA A 845 22.33 -12.14 1.66
C ALA A 845 22.68 -11.97 0.17
N PRO A 846 23.23 -10.82 -0.25
CA PRO A 846 23.65 -10.59 -1.63
C PRO A 846 24.78 -11.56 -2.02
N GLY A 847 24.76 -12.10 -3.24
CA GLY A 847 25.73 -13.11 -3.69
C GLY A 847 25.25 -13.97 -4.85
N VAL A 848 26.09 -14.92 -5.28
CA VAL A 848 25.79 -15.91 -6.33
C VAL A 848 25.51 -17.28 -5.71
N TYR A 849 24.32 -17.83 -5.97
CA TYR A 849 23.85 -19.12 -5.47
C TYR A 849 23.60 -20.07 -6.62
N LYS A 850 23.97 -21.35 -6.50
CA LYS A 850 23.83 -22.34 -7.58
C LYS A 850 23.26 -23.68 -7.13
N TRP A 851 22.39 -24.27 -7.94
CA TRP A 851 21.82 -25.61 -7.75
C TRP A 851 21.91 -26.46 -9.01
N SER A 852 22.23 -27.75 -8.84
CA SER A 852 22.09 -28.78 -9.88
C SER A 852 20.69 -29.40 -9.94
N THR A 853 19.86 -29.13 -8.93
CA THR A 853 18.45 -29.54 -8.81
C THR A 853 17.48 -28.39 -9.09
N SER A 854 16.17 -28.67 -9.05
CA SER A 854 15.15 -27.62 -9.01
C SER A 854 15.21 -26.86 -7.67
N VAL A 855 14.74 -25.61 -7.69
CA VAL A 855 14.52 -24.77 -6.51
C VAL A 855 13.03 -24.61 -6.26
N THR A 856 12.62 -24.64 -5.00
CA THR A 856 11.22 -24.47 -4.58
C THR A 856 11.09 -23.39 -3.50
N ILE A 857 9.99 -22.64 -3.59
CA ILE A 857 9.59 -21.62 -2.61
C ILE A 857 8.18 -22.01 -2.10
N PRO A 858 8.09 -22.91 -1.10
CA PRO A 858 6.81 -23.33 -0.49
C PRO A 858 6.32 -22.36 0.60
N THR A 859 7.21 -21.53 1.12
CA THR A 859 6.95 -20.43 2.08
C THR A 859 7.76 -19.20 1.65
N ASP A 860 7.35 -18.00 2.06
CA ASP A 860 8.03 -16.73 1.76
C ASP A 860 9.56 -16.80 1.93
N VAL A 861 10.30 -16.25 0.96
CA VAL A 861 11.77 -16.11 1.02
C VAL A 861 12.15 -14.63 1.03
N THR A 862 13.06 -14.24 1.93
CA THR A 862 13.49 -12.85 2.08
C THR A 862 14.88 -12.63 1.46
N LEU A 863 15.00 -11.63 0.59
CA LEU A 863 16.26 -11.11 0.11
C LEU A 863 16.61 -9.86 0.93
N SER A 864 17.74 -9.87 1.63
CA SER A 864 18.09 -8.82 2.59
C SER A 864 19.45 -8.19 2.29
N GLY A 865 19.44 -6.93 1.88
CA GLY A 865 20.64 -6.18 1.50
C GLY A 865 20.33 -4.73 1.14
N SER A 866 21.37 -3.97 0.79
CA SER A 866 21.26 -2.55 0.43
C SER A 866 20.57 -2.34 -0.92
N GLN A 867 20.28 -1.08 -1.26
CA GLN A 867 19.78 -0.71 -2.59
C GLN A 867 20.67 -1.22 -3.74
N ASN A 868 22.00 -1.20 -3.54
CA ASN A 868 23.00 -1.58 -4.55
C ASN A 868 23.38 -3.08 -4.49
N SER A 869 22.76 -3.85 -3.60
CA SER A 869 23.06 -5.27 -3.43
C SER A 869 22.48 -6.10 -4.57
N ILE A 870 23.24 -7.09 -5.04
CA ILE A 870 22.87 -7.97 -6.15
C ILE A 870 22.65 -9.41 -5.66
N TRP A 871 21.66 -10.10 -6.24
CA TRP A 871 21.44 -11.54 -6.06
C TRP A 871 21.41 -12.24 -7.42
N ILE A 872 22.07 -13.38 -7.53
CA ILE A 872 22.05 -14.23 -8.74
C ILE A 872 21.80 -15.68 -8.33
N PHE A 873 20.74 -16.27 -8.90
CA PHE A 873 20.29 -17.62 -8.59
C PHE A 873 20.39 -18.51 -9.83
N GLU A 874 21.43 -19.33 -9.90
CA GLU A 874 21.74 -20.24 -11.01
C GLU A 874 21.09 -21.62 -10.78
N ILE A 875 20.06 -21.96 -11.54
CA ILE A 875 19.20 -23.12 -11.26
C ILE A 875 19.21 -24.05 -12.47
N ALA A 876 19.82 -25.23 -12.34
CA ALA A 876 20.00 -26.17 -13.46
C ALA A 876 18.74 -26.97 -13.85
N GLN A 877 17.65 -26.84 -13.10
CA GLN A 877 16.34 -27.43 -13.41
C GLN A 877 15.25 -26.37 -13.19
N ASN A 878 14.11 -26.70 -12.57
CA ASN A 878 12.96 -25.78 -12.45
C ASN A 878 13.09 -24.79 -11.27
N LEU A 879 12.32 -23.71 -11.32
CA LEU A 879 12.09 -22.79 -10.20
C LEU A 879 10.58 -22.71 -9.92
N ASP A 880 10.10 -23.34 -8.84
CA ASP A 880 8.67 -23.45 -8.55
C ASP A 880 8.27 -22.67 -7.28
N VAL A 881 7.50 -21.59 -7.44
CA VAL A 881 6.95 -20.76 -6.36
C VAL A 881 5.52 -21.19 -6.06
N SER A 882 5.22 -21.52 -4.80
CA SER A 882 3.89 -21.98 -4.40
C SER A 882 2.85 -20.86 -4.38
N SER A 883 1.57 -21.23 -4.45
CA SER A 883 0.45 -20.28 -4.43
C SER A 883 0.47 -19.40 -3.18
N GLY A 884 0.21 -18.11 -3.38
CA GLY A 884 0.18 -17.09 -2.32
C GLY A 884 1.53 -16.77 -1.65
N GLN A 885 2.66 -17.29 -2.13
CA GLN A 885 3.98 -17.03 -1.52
C GLN A 885 4.69 -15.82 -2.13
N HIS A 886 5.52 -15.17 -1.33
CA HIS A 886 6.19 -13.92 -1.65
C HIS A 886 7.72 -14.04 -1.66
N ILE A 887 8.36 -13.43 -2.66
CA ILE A 887 9.79 -13.10 -2.63
C ILE A 887 9.90 -11.70 -2.02
N VAL A 888 10.20 -11.62 -0.73
CA VAL A 888 10.21 -10.38 0.05
C VAL A 888 11.56 -9.65 -0.11
N LEU A 889 11.52 -8.35 -0.39
CA LEU A 889 12.72 -7.50 -0.44
C LEU A 889 12.85 -6.71 0.87
N SER A 890 14.05 -6.70 1.46
CA SER A 890 14.33 -6.02 2.73
C SER A 890 15.74 -5.39 2.77
N GLY A 891 15.99 -4.52 3.74
CA GLY A 891 17.25 -3.78 3.90
C GLY A 891 17.49 -2.66 2.88
N GLY A 892 16.60 -2.50 1.90
CA GLY A 892 16.74 -1.60 0.75
C GLY A 892 16.83 -2.33 -0.60
N ALA A 893 16.91 -3.67 -0.59
CA ALA A 893 16.99 -4.51 -1.79
C ALA A 893 15.95 -4.16 -2.86
N GLN A 894 16.33 -4.28 -4.14
CA GLN A 894 15.50 -3.87 -5.29
C GLN A 894 15.35 -4.99 -6.32
N ALA A 895 14.15 -5.17 -6.85
CA ALA A 895 13.86 -6.21 -7.86
C ALA A 895 14.72 -6.08 -9.14
N GLN A 896 15.13 -4.86 -9.50
CA GLN A 896 16.03 -4.64 -10.65
C GLN A 896 17.40 -5.31 -10.49
N ASN A 897 17.83 -5.56 -9.25
CA ASN A 897 19.13 -6.11 -8.86
C ASN A 897 19.09 -7.60 -8.49
N VAL A 898 17.95 -8.27 -8.70
CA VAL A 898 17.76 -9.70 -8.46
C VAL A 898 17.67 -10.41 -9.80
N TYR A 899 18.41 -11.50 -9.98
CA TYR A 899 18.47 -12.27 -11.22
C TYR A 899 18.26 -13.76 -10.96
N TRP A 900 17.25 -14.35 -11.60
CA TRP A 900 16.93 -15.77 -11.54
C TRP A 900 17.28 -16.38 -12.90
N VAL A 901 18.24 -17.31 -12.91
CA VAL A 901 18.88 -17.84 -14.12
C VAL A 901 18.56 -19.33 -14.21
N VAL A 902 17.50 -19.67 -14.94
CA VAL A 902 16.82 -20.97 -14.86
C VAL A 902 17.03 -21.76 -16.14
N ALA A 903 17.49 -23.01 -16.01
CA ALA A 903 17.74 -23.89 -17.14
C ALA A 903 16.54 -24.81 -17.48
N GLY A 904 15.72 -25.14 -16.48
CA GLY A 904 14.43 -25.81 -16.63
C GLY A 904 13.30 -24.82 -16.88
N GLN A 905 12.17 -24.98 -16.20
CA GLN A 905 10.99 -24.10 -16.27
C GLN A 905 10.80 -23.30 -14.97
N THR A 906 10.46 -22.01 -15.07
CA THR A 906 10.01 -21.21 -13.95
C THR A 906 8.48 -21.21 -13.81
N THR A 907 7.95 -21.58 -12.64
CA THR A 907 6.51 -21.60 -12.32
C THR A 907 6.18 -20.65 -11.17
N LEU A 908 5.29 -19.69 -11.39
CA LEU A 908 4.75 -18.81 -10.36
C LEU A 908 3.32 -19.25 -10.01
N GLY A 909 3.10 -19.71 -8.78
CA GLY A 909 1.81 -20.21 -8.29
C GLY A 909 0.73 -19.14 -8.18
N THR A 910 -0.53 -19.56 -8.10
CA THR A 910 -1.73 -18.70 -8.02
C THR A 910 -1.58 -17.63 -6.94
N GLY A 911 -1.70 -16.35 -7.31
CA GLY A 911 -1.59 -15.22 -6.40
C GLY A 911 -0.21 -14.99 -5.74
N SER A 912 0.84 -15.70 -6.17
CA SER A 912 2.22 -15.47 -5.69
C SER A 912 2.75 -14.08 -6.08
N VAL A 913 3.72 -13.55 -5.32
CA VAL A 913 4.37 -12.25 -5.63
C VAL A 913 5.88 -12.42 -5.79
N PHE A 914 6.36 -12.23 -7.00
CA PHE A 914 7.74 -12.45 -7.40
C PHE A 914 8.48 -11.13 -7.61
N ASN A 915 9.70 -11.04 -7.07
CA ASN A 915 10.59 -9.90 -7.24
C ASN A 915 11.90 -10.35 -7.93
N GLY A 916 12.15 -9.84 -9.14
CA GLY A 916 13.41 -10.09 -9.86
C GLY A 916 13.29 -10.21 -11.39
N ASN A 917 14.43 -10.15 -12.07
CA ASN A 917 14.55 -10.45 -13.49
C ASN A 917 14.72 -11.97 -13.68
N ILE A 918 13.82 -12.62 -14.41
CA ILE A 918 13.90 -14.04 -14.75
C ILE A 918 14.53 -14.17 -16.14
N LEU A 919 15.63 -14.92 -16.23
CA LEU A 919 16.36 -15.29 -17.44
C LEU A 919 16.26 -16.82 -17.59
N ASP A 920 15.35 -17.29 -18.44
CA ASP A 920 14.94 -18.69 -18.50
C ASP A 920 15.35 -19.35 -19.84
N GLN A 921 15.89 -20.57 -19.84
CA GLN A 921 16.17 -21.34 -21.06
C GLN A 921 14.93 -22.02 -21.65
N THR A 922 13.89 -22.27 -20.87
CA THR A 922 12.62 -22.78 -21.37
C THR A 922 11.51 -21.74 -21.18
N ALA A 923 10.41 -22.11 -20.51
CA ALA A 923 9.19 -21.34 -20.45
C ALA A 923 8.85 -20.90 -19.02
N ILE A 924 8.46 -19.63 -18.89
CA ILE A 924 8.03 -19.02 -17.64
C ILE A 924 6.49 -19.06 -17.58
N VAL A 925 5.94 -19.74 -16.58
CA VAL A 925 4.50 -19.95 -16.39
C VAL A 925 4.03 -19.14 -15.19
N LEU A 926 3.12 -18.20 -15.42
CA LEU A 926 2.44 -17.45 -14.36
C LEU A 926 1.01 -17.96 -14.25
N ASN A 927 0.68 -18.58 -13.13
CA ASN A 927 -0.67 -19.07 -12.85
C ASN A 927 -1.59 -17.92 -12.39
N THR A 928 -2.90 -18.19 -12.31
CA THR A 928 -3.97 -17.21 -12.08
C THR A 928 -3.62 -16.16 -11.02
N GLY A 929 -3.57 -14.88 -11.41
CA GLY A 929 -3.40 -13.76 -10.48
C GLY A 929 -2.02 -13.59 -9.86
N ALA A 930 -1.01 -14.40 -10.24
CA ALA A 930 0.38 -14.17 -9.82
C ALA A 930 0.87 -12.78 -10.28
N THR A 931 1.75 -12.17 -9.49
CA THR A 931 2.32 -10.84 -9.72
C THR A 931 3.84 -10.89 -9.86
N LEU A 932 4.38 -10.31 -10.92
CA LEU A 932 5.82 -10.21 -11.18
C LEU A 932 6.24 -8.73 -11.22
N ASN A 933 6.97 -8.30 -10.19
CA ASN A 933 7.73 -7.05 -10.17
C ASN A 933 9.14 -7.35 -10.67
N GLY A 934 9.35 -7.27 -11.99
CA GLY A 934 10.40 -8.05 -12.61
C GLY A 934 10.40 -8.04 -14.13
N ARG A 935 11.10 -9.00 -14.72
CA ARG A 935 11.11 -9.26 -16.16
C ARG A 935 10.98 -10.75 -16.42
N ALA A 936 10.24 -11.14 -17.46
CA ALA A 936 10.12 -12.51 -17.93
C ALA A 936 10.85 -12.65 -19.28
N LEU A 937 12.13 -13.03 -19.23
CA LEU A 937 13.01 -13.11 -20.40
C LEU A 937 13.29 -14.60 -20.72
N ALA A 938 12.50 -15.17 -21.62
CA ALA A 938 12.42 -16.62 -21.84
C ALA A 938 12.98 -17.05 -23.20
N GLN A 939 13.79 -18.11 -23.23
CA GLN A 939 14.28 -18.67 -24.49
C GLN A 939 13.33 -19.65 -25.19
N THR A 940 12.19 -19.99 -24.58
CA THR A 940 11.02 -20.45 -25.33
C THR A 940 9.84 -19.49 -25.16
N ALA A 941 8.88 -19.76 -24.28
CA ALA A 941 7.60 -19.05 -24.19
C ALA A 941 7.29 -18.47 -22.81
N VAL A 942 6.35 -17.52 -22.75
CA VAL A 942 5.78 -17.02 -21.49
C VAL A 942 4.27 -17.21 -21.52
N THR A 943 3.67 -17.80 -20.48
CA THR A 943 2.22 -18.03 -20.41
C THR A 943 1.64 -17.36 -19.17
N LEU A 944 0.59 -16.56 -19.38
CA LEU A 944 -0.05 -15.73 -18.34
C LEU A 944 -1.52 -16.12 -18.15
N ASP A 945 -2.02 -16.01 -16.93
CA ASP A 945 -3.44 -16.06 -16.60
C ASP A 945 -3.79 -14.97 -15.56
N ALA A 946 -4.53 -13.95 -16.01
CA ALA A 946 -4.98 -12.81 -15.19
C ALA A 946 -3.87 -12.15 -14.33
N ASN A 947 -2.63 -12.07 -14.84
CA ASN A 947 -1.46 -11.66 -14.06
C ASN A 947 -1.24 -10.15 -14.03
N THR A 948 -0.50 -9.69 -13.03
CA THR A 948 0.14 -8.36 -13.07
C THR A 948 1.63 -8.52 -13.32
N VAL A 949 2.17 -7.92 -14.38
CA VAL A 949 3.60 -7.95 -14.71
C VAL A 949 4.12 -6.53 -14.91
N THR A 950 4.81 -6.00 -13.91
CA THR A 950 5.40 -4.66 -13.95
C THR A 950 6.91 -4.77 -14.12
N SER A 951 7.49 -4.03 -15.06
CA SER A 951 8.93 -3.73 -15.05
C SER A 951 9.32 -3.27 -13.65
N PRO A 952 10.52 -3.65 -13.12
CA PRO A 952 10.95 -3.20 -11.81
C PRO A 952 10.81 -1.69 -11.71
N ALA A 953 10.04 -1.22 -10.74
CA ALA A 953 9.85 0.21 -10.54
C ALA A 953 11.23 0.85 -10.32
N SER A 954 11.56 1.85 -11.13
CA SER A 954 12.82 2.59 -11.09
C SER A 954 12.87 3.55 -9.90
N GLY A 955 12.71 3.01 -8.69
CA GLY A 955 12.97 3.69 -7.43
C GLY A 955 14.45 4.05 -7.34
N MET A 956 14.82 5.18 -7.95
CA MET A 956 16.19 5.59 -8.22
C MET A 956 16.99 4.49 -8.95
N ALA A 957 16.57 4.18 -10.18
CA ALA A 957 17.47 3.53 -11.13
C ALA A 957 18.55 4.53 -11.56
N SER A 958 19.69 4.52 -10.88
CA SER A 958 20.92 5.01 -11.50
C SER A 958 21.19 4.22 -12.79
N PRO A 959 21.68 4.85 -13.87
CA PRO A 959 22.23 4.11 -15.00
C PRO A 959 23.36 3.16 -14.53
N PRO A 960 23.66 2.08 -15.29
CA PRO A 960 24.54 1.01 -14.84
C PRO A 960 25.90 1.53 -14.36
N SER A 961 26.31 1.14 -13.16
CA SER A 961 27.49 1.67 -12.48
C SER A 961 28.80 1.15 -13.09
N ASN A 962 29.24 1.77 -14.18
CA ASN A 962 30.66 1.89 -14.47
C ASN A 962 31.28 2.73 -13.34
N SER A 963 31.87 2.05 -12.36
CA SER A 963 32.26 2.67 -11.08
C SER A 963 33.51 3.55 -11.20
N VAL A 964 33.34 4.76 -11.72
CA VAL A 964 34.23 5.89 -11.48
C VAL A 964 33.47 6.88 -10.61
N SER A 965 34.03 7.24 -9.45
CA SER A 965 33.46 8.32 -8.64
C SER A 965 33.60 9.62 -9.41
N THR A 966 32.48 10.20 -9.85
CA THR A 966 32.46 11.50 -10.53
C THR A 966 32.88 12.58 -9.52
N THR A 967 34.14 12.98 -9.57
CA THR A 967 34.68 14.03 -8.70
C THR A 967 34.06 15.38 -9.06
N ALA A 968 33.94 16.28 -8.08
CA ALA A 968 33.58 17.67 -8.35
C ALA A 968 34.55 18.31 -9.37
N VAL A 969 34.07 19.20 -10.24
CA VAL A 969 34.93 19.97 -11.15
C VAL A 969 35.71 20.99 -10.32
N ASN A 970 37.03 20.93 -10.38
CA ASN A 970 37.89 21.82 -9.60
C ASN A 970 37.94 23.21 -10.24
N LEU A 971 37.18 24.16 -9.68
CA LEU A 971 37.15 25.56 -10.13
C LEU A 971 38.40 26.37 -9.74
N GLY A 972 39.35 25.80 -8.99
CA GLY A 972 40.57 26.49 -8.58
C GLY A 972 40.32 27.86 -7.95
N THR A 973 41.06 28.87 -8.38
CA THR A 973 40.87 30.27 -7.96
C THR A 973 39.63 30.94 -8.58
N ALA A 974 39.07 30.41 -9.67
CA ALA A 974 37.79 30.85 -10.24
C ALA A 974 36.61 30.61 -9.27
N GLY A 975 36.70 29.57 -8.43
CA GLY A 975 35.68 29.25 -7.41
C GLY A 975 35.42 30.37 -6.39
N ASN A 976 36.32 31.35 -6.26
CA ASN A 976 36.16 32.54 -5.43
C ASN A 976 35.23 33.61 -6.03
N PHE A 977 34.81 33.45 -7.28
CA PHE A 977 33.95 34.36 -8.02
C PHE A 977 32.56 33.74 -8.22
N ILE A 978 31.54 34.59 -8.16
CA ILE A 978 30.15 34.26 -8.50
C ILE A 978 29.85 34.64 -9.96
N ILE A 979 30.52 35.68 -10.48
CA ILE A 979 30.57 36.00 -11.92
C ILE A 979 32.04 36.22 -12.33
N LEU A 980 32.49 35.54 -13.37
CA LEU A 980 33.83 35.71 -13.94
C LEU A 980 33.75 35.70 -15.48
N THR A 981 34.38 36.68 -16.13
CA THR A 981 34.34 36.81 -17.60
C THR A 981 35.65 37.31 -18.21
N LYS A 982 35.80 37.17 -19.53
CA LYS A 982 36.98 37.65 -20.26
C LYS A 982 36.81 38.99 -20.98
N SER A 983 35.60 39.31 -21.41
CA SER A 983 35.31 40.42 -22.33
C SER A 983 34.33 41.47 -21.79
N GLY A 984 33.50 41.14 -20.79
CA GLY A 984 32.66 42.15 -20.14
C GLY A 984 31.51 41.60 -19.30
N ILE A 985 31.00 42.46 -18.42
CA ILE A 985 29.84 42.19 -17.56
C ILE A 985 28.91 43.40 -17.66
N SER A 986 27.63 43.18 -17.95
CA SER A 986 26.65 44.27 -18.04
C SER A 986 25.40 43.96 -17.24
N THR A 987 24.79 45.00 -16.68
CA THR A 987 23.46 44.88 -16.09
C THR A 987 22.53 46.06 -16.40
N THR A 988 21.26 45.75 -16.59
CA THR A 988 20.12 46.67 -16.49
C THR A 988 19.24 46.31 -15.29
N GLY A 989 18.38 47.24 -14.87
CA GLY A 989 17.47 47.03 -13.74
C GLY A 989 18.18 46.92 -12.38
N THR A 990 17.45 46.42 -11.37
CA THR A 990 17.90 46.29 -9.98
C THR A 990 18.45 44.89 -9.70
N THR A 991 19.56 44.54 -10.33
CA THR A 991 20.25 43.26 -10.12
C THR A 991 20.87 43.16 -8.72
N SER A 992 20.90 41.95 -8.15
CA SER A 992 21.46 41.64 -6.84
C SER A 992 22.43 40.47 -6.93
N ILE A 993 23.69 40.67 -6.53
CA ILE A 993 24.75 39.66 -6.59
C ILE A 993 25.33 39.44 -5.18
N VAL A 994 25.54 38.18 -4.80
CA VAL A 994 26.26 37.79 -3.58
C VAL A 994 27.53 37.05 -3.96
N GLY A 995 28.70 37.57 -3.56
CA GLY A 995 30.00 37.05 -3.95
C GLY A 995 30.77 37.96 -4.90
N ASN A 996 31.99 37.54 -5.29
CA ASN A 996 32.92 38.38 -6.05
C ASN A 996 32.64 38.36 -7.55
N VAL A 997 32.85 39.50 -8.21
CA VAL A 997 32.65 39.72 -9.65
C VAL A 997 34.01 40.04 -10.29
N GLY A 998 34.32 39.46 -11.45
CA GLY A 998 35.63 39.61 -12.07
C GLY A 998 35.62 39.68 -13.60
N VAL A 999 36.42 40.57 -14.18
CA VAL A 999 36.72 40.57 -15.63
C VAL A 999 38.23 40.60 -15.93
N SER A 1000 38.71 39.74 -16.83
CA SER A 1000 40.11 39.72 -17.27
C SER A 1000 40.30 38.91 -18.56
N PRO A 1001 41.02 39.39 -19.58
CA PRO A 1001 41.97 40.51 -19.55
C PRO A 1001 41.36 41.91 -19.79
N ALA A 1002 40.05 42.03 -19.94
CA ALA A 1002 39.41 43.34 -20.08
C ALA A 1002 39.50 44.20 -18.80
N ALA A 1003 39.41 45.52 -18.99
CA ALA A 1003 39.47 46.54 -17.94
C ALA A 1003 38.12 46.76 -17.25
N ALA A 1004 38.11 47.45 -16.11
CA ALA A 1004 36.90 47.76 -15.33
C ALA A 1004 35.83 48.54 -16.12
N THR A 1005 36.22 49.25 -17.18
CA THR A 1005 35.31 49.92 -18.12
C THR A 1005 34.37 48.97 -18.87
N TYR A 1006 34.67 47.66 -18.89
CA TYR A 1006 33.82 46.61 -19.44
C TYR A 1006 32.85 46.03 -18.39
N ILE A 1007 32.84 46.54 -17.16
CA ILE A 1007 31.81 46.26 -16.15
C ILE A 1007 30.82 47.44 -16.11
N THR A 1008 29.65 47.25 -16.72
CA THR A 1008 28.69 48.32 -17.02
C THR A 1008 27.36 48.15 -16.29
N GLY A 1009 26.71 49.26 -15.92
CA GLY A 1009 25.47 49.28 -15.14
C GLY A 1009 25.66 49.20 -13.61
N PHE A 1010 26.79 48.70 -13.12
CA PHE A 1010 27.03 48.43 -11.70
C PHE A 1010 27.39 49.65 -10.81
N GLY A 1011 27.70 50.82 -11.39
CA GLY A 1011 28.04 52.03 -10.62
C GLY A 1011 29.26 51.83 -9.70
N LEU A 1012 30.38 51.35 -10.25
CA LEU A 1012 31.55 50.95 -9.47
C LEU A 1012 32.19 52.11 -8.71
N VAL A 1013 32.54 51.85 -7.44
CA VAL A 1013 33.33 52.74 -6.58
C VAL A 1013 34.63 52.04 -6.18
N MET A 1014 35.76 52.61 -6.61
CA MET A 1014 37.11 52.07 -6.36
C MET A 1014 37.49 52.14 -4.88
N ASP A 1015 38.03 51.05 -4.34
CA ASP A 1015 38.57 50.99 -2.98
C ASP A 1015 39.88 51.80 -2.85
N PRO A 1016 40.18 52.42 -1.70
CA PRO A 1016 41.43 53.19 -1.51
C PRO A 1016 42.74 52.43 -1.77
N SER A 1017 42.73 51.08 -1.76
CA SER A 1017 43.87 50.25 -2.19
C SER A 1017 44.11 50.24 -3.70
N ASN A 1018 43.12 50.65 -4.50
CA ASN A 1018 43.05 50.47 -5.95
C ASN A 1018 43.12 49.01 -6.45
N GLN A 1019 42.90 48.03 -5.55
CA GLN A 1019 42.96 46.59 -5.88
C GLN A 1019 41.58 46.02 -6.28
N PHE A 1020 40.48 46.65 -5.89
CA PHE A 1020 39.12 46.22 -6.20
C PHE A 1020 38.15 47.42 -6.16
N SER A 1021 36.96 47.24 -6.73
CA SER A 1021 35.82 48.15 -6.57
C SER A 1021 34.69 47.50 -5.78
N THR A 1022 33.75 48.35 -5.34
CA THR A 1022 32.49 47.98 -4.71
C THR A 1022 31.31 48.48 -5.56
N SER A 1023 30.11 47.94 -5.33
CA SER A 1023 28.86 48.34 -6.00
C SER A 1023 27.69 48.14 -5.04
N SER A 1024 26.66 48.97 -5.11
CA SER A 1024 25.40 48.76 -4.37
C SER A 1024 24.62 47.53 -4.85
N LEU A 1025 24.98 46.95 -6.00
CA LEU A 1025 24.36 45.75 -6.56
C LEU A 1025 25.16 44.46 -6.26
N VAL A 1026 26.33 44.58 -5.61
CA VAL A 1026 27.26 43.47 -5.38
C VAL A 1026 27.64 43.39 -3.90
N ASN A 1027 27.09 42.41 -3.19
CA ASN A 1027 27.53 42.02 -1.85
C ASN A 1027 28.80 41.16 -1.96
N GLY A 1028 29.91 41.82 -2.28
CA GLY A 1028 31.21 41.21 -2.56
C GLY A 1028 32.19 42.24 -3.15
N LYS A 1029 33.30 41.78 -3.71
CA LYS A 1029 34.30 42.64 -4.36
C LYS A 1029 34.26 42.50 -5.87
N VAL A 1030 34.43 43.62 -6.57
CA VAL A 1030 34.53 43.67 -8.04
C VAL A 1030 36.00 43.83 -8.42
N TYR A 1031 36.48 43.01 -9.35
CA TYR A 1031 37.89 42.95 -9.77
C TYR A 1031 38.02 43.09 -11.29
N ALA A 1032 39.10 43.72 -11.76
CA ALA A 1032 39.41 43.91 -13.17
C ALA A 1032 40.92 43.86 -13.45
N ALA A 1033 41.31 43.60 -14.69
CA ALA A 1033 42.71 43.42 -15.07
C ALA A 1033 43.57 44.71 -15.04
N ASP A 1034 42.95 45.89 -14.99
CA ASP A 1034 43.60 47.21 -14.93
C ASP A 1034 43.82 47.74 -13.49
N TYR A 1035 43.43 46.98 -12.48
CA TYR A 1035 43.64 47.32 -11.06
C TYR A 1035 45.07 47.04 -10.58
N VAL A 1036 45.47 47.60 -9.44
CA VAL A 1036 46.87 47.46 -8.98
C VAL A 1036 47.16 46.07 -8.39
N PRO A 1037 48.43 45.61 -8.38
CA PRO A 1037 48.80 44.31 -7.81
C PRO A 1037 48.31 44.11 -6.36
N PRO A 1038 47.91 42.89 -5.97
CA PRO A 1038 48.09 41.62 -6.72
C PRO A 1038 47.01 41.33 -7.78
N THR A 1039 45.97 42.17 -7.91
CA THR A 1039 44.73 41.83 -8.63
C THR A 1039 44.91 41.29 -10.06
N PRO A 1040 45.74 41.88 -10.95
CA PRO A 1040 45.91 41.35 -12.31
C PRO A 1040 46.44 39.91 -12.33
N ALA A 1041 47.29 39.53 -11.37
CA ALA A 1041 47.80 38.16 -11.26
C ALA A 1041 46.69 37.22 -10.75
N THR A 1042 45.96 37.59 -9.69
CA THR A 1042 44.81 36.83 -9.18
C THR A 1042 43.74 36.62 -10.27
N MET A 1043 43.45 37.65 -11.05
CA MET A 1043 42.51 37.61 -12.15
C MET A 1043 42.99 36.77 -13.34
N THR A 1044 44.30 36.75 -13.61
CA THR A 1044 44.88 35.87 -14.63
C THR A 1044 44.78 34.40 -14.20
N SER A 1045 45.10 34.08 -12.94
CA SER A 1045 44.91 32.74 -12.38
C SER A 1045 43.44 32.30 -12.42
N ALA A 1046 42.51 33.17 -12.00
CA ALA A 1046 41.08 32.83 -11.99
C ALA A 1046 40.55 32.50 -13.39
N VAL A 1047 40.96 33.24 -14.42
CA VAL A 1047 40.57 32.94 -15.80
C VAL A 1047 41.23 31.67 -16.32
N SER A 1048 42.50 31.43 -16.00
CA SER A 1048 43.19 30.17 -16.34
C SER A 1048 42.53 28.95 -15.68
N ASP A 1049 42.11 29.08 -14.42
CA ASP A 1049 41.42 28.01 -13.69
C ASP A 1049 39.99 27.79 -14.21
N MET A 1050 39.31 28.84 -14.68
CA MET A 1050 38.01 28.73 -15.36
C MET A 1050 38.11 27.99 -16.70
N GLU A 1051 39.13 28.29 -17.51
CA GLU A 1051 39.40 27.59 -18.77
C GLU A 1051 39.82 26.13 -18.53
N ALA A 1052 40.61 25.88 -17.49
CA ALA A 1052 40.97 24.53 -17.06
C ALA A 1052 39.75 23.74 -16.55
N ALA A 1053 38.87 24.35 -15.75
CA ALA A 1053 37.64 23.74 -15.26
C ALA A 1053 36.65 23.40 -16.39
N TYR A 1054 36.50 24.28 -17.40
CA TYR A 1054 35.74 23.97 -18.61
C TYR A 1054 36.35 22.76 -19.33
N THR A 1055 37.68 22.74 -19.49
CA THR A 1055 38.39 21.69 -20.24
C THR A 1055 38.35 20.33 -19.53
N ASP A 1056 38.48 20.30 -18.21
CA ASP A 1056 38.26 19.12 -17.38
C ASP A 1056 36.83 18.61 -17.53
N ALA A 1057 35.83 19.49 -17.38
CA ALA A 1057 34.43 19.10 -17.35
C ALA A 1057 33.87 18.70 -18.72
N ALA A 1058 34.33 19.30 -19.83
CA ALA A 1058 33.95 18.93 -21.20
C ALA A 1058 34.70 17.71 -21.75
N GLY A 1059 35.79 17.32 -21.09
CA GLY A 1059 36.67 16.21 -21.45
C GLY A 1059 36.36 14.90 -20.73
N ARG A 1060 35.25 14.82 -19.97
CA ARG A 1060 34.89 13.63 -19.22
C ARG A 1060 34.24 12.58 -20.12
N ALA A 1061 34.19 11.35 -19.61
CA ALA A 1061 33.44 10.28 -20.26
C ALA A 1061 31.95 10.44 -19.90
N PRO A 1062 31.03 10.54 -20.87
CA PRO A 1062 29.60 10.61 -20.57
C PRO A 1062 29.05 9.25 -20.15
N ASP A 1063 28.25 9.25 -19.09
CA ASP A 1063 27.42 8.11 -18.68
C ASP A 1063 26.18 7.98 -19.61
N VAL A 1064 25.68 9.11 -20.11
CA VAL A 1064 24.50 9.20 -20.98
C VAL A 1064 24.73 10.20 -22.12
N THR A 1065 24.32 9.84 -23.34
CA THR A 1065 24.39 10.72 -24.52
C THR A 1065 23.01 11.02 -25.10
N GLU A 1066 22.82 12.24 -25.61
CA GLU A 1066 21.60 12.73 -26.28
C GLU A 1066 20.28 12.50 -25.51
N LEU A 1067 20.32 12.56 -24.18
CA LEU A 1067 19.14 12.40 -23.32
C LEU A 1067 18.01 13.37 -23.75
N GLY A 1068 16.81 12.83 -23.98
CA GLY A 1068 15.66 13.62 -24.42
C GLY A 1068 15.80 14.29 -25.79
N ALA A 1069 16.81 13.92 -26.59
CA ALA A 1069 17.14 14.56 -27.87
C ALA A 1069 17.27 16.10 -27.78
N GLY A 1070 17.82 16.60 -26.67
CA GLY A 1070 18.01 18.03 -26.41
C GLY A 1070 16.81 18.73 -25.74
N ASN A 1071 15.71 18.03 -25.44
CA ASN A 1071 14.66 18.53 -24.55
C ASN A 1071 14.68 17.74 -23.24
N ILE A 1072 15.00 18.41 -22.13
CA ILE A 1072 15.04 17.79 -20.79
C ILE A 1072 13.91 18.29 -19.86
N GLY A 1073 12.95 19.05 -20.40
CA GLY A 1073 11.80 19.52 -19.62
C GLY A 1073 10.92 18.38 -19.11
N GLY A 1074 10.49 18.46 -17.86
CA GLY A 1074 9.72 17.43 -17.15
C GLY A 1074 10.53 16.22 -16.69
N MET A 1075 11.84 16.17 -16.94
CA MET A 1075 12.68 15.02 -16.56
C MET A 1075 13.14 15.10 -15.10
N THR A 1076 13.35 13.92 -14.50
CA THR A 1076 14.12 13.78 -13.25
C THR A 1076 15.46 13.13 -13.58
N ILE A 1077 16.56 13.80 -13.24
CA ILE A 1077 17.92 13.44 -13.66
C ILE A 1077 18.78 13.14 -12.42
N THR A 1078 19.37 11.95 -12.38
CA THR A 1078 20.26 11.49 -11.30
C THR A 1078 21.72 11.96 -11.49
N PRO A 1079 22.59 11.90 -10.47
CA PRO A 1079 24.01 12.21 -10.62
C PRO A 1079 24.67 11.44 -11.77
N GLY A 1080 25.61 12.07 -12.48
CA GLY A 1080 26.26 11.53 -13.67
C GLY A 1080 26.76 12.60 -14.65
N VAL A 1081 27.43 12.16 -15.71
CA VAL A 1081 27.90 12.97 -16.84
C VAL A 1081 26.99 12.75 -18.06
N TYR A 1082 26.44 13.83 -18.59
CA TYR A 1082 25.46 13.83 -19.68
C TYR A 1082 25.98 14.67 -20.86
N LYS A 1083 25.93 14.17 -22.09
CA LYS A 1083 26.51 14.85 -23.27
C LYS A 1083 25.56 14.98 -24.46
N TRP A 1084 25.51 16.18 -25.04
CA TRP A 1084 24.77 16.49 -26.27
C TRP A 1084 25.68 17.16 -27.31
N SER A 1085 25.54 16.72 -28.56
CA SER A 1085 26.11 17.38 -29.76
C SER A 1085 25.24 18.54 -30.26
N THR A 1086 24.05 18.70 -29.68
CA THR A 1086 23.01 19.68 -30.05
C THR A 1086 22.74 20.67 -28.92
N SER A 1087 21.84 21.65 -29.15
CA SER A 1087 21.41 22.60 -28.12
C SER A 1087 20.44 21.93 -27.14
N VAL A 1088 20.53 22.26 -25.86
CA VAL A 1088 19.62 21.77 -24.82
C VAL A 1088 18.59 22.84 -24.46
N THR A 1089 17.35 22.40 -24.29
CA THR A 1089 16.19 23.24 -23.95
C THR A 1089 15.48 22.74 -22.71
N ILE A 1090 15.03 23.69 -21.89
CA ILE A 1090 14.21 23.45 -20.70
C ILE A 1090 12.88 24.20 -20.90
N PRO A 1091 11.90 23.61 -21.63
CA PRO A 1091 10.59 24.21 -21.89
C PRO A 1091 9.60 24.06 -20.72
N THR A 1092 9.85 23.09 -19.85
CA THR A 1092 9.16 22.84 -18.57
C THR A 1092 10.19 22.52 -17.49
N ASP A 1093 9.83 22.66 -16.21
CA ASP A 1093 10.72 22.35 -15.07
C ASP A 1093 11.48 21.02 -15.20
N VAL A 1094 12.77 21.03 -14.83
CA VAL A 1094 13.63 19.84 -14.80
C VAL A 1094 14.13 19.63 -13.37
N THR A 1095 14.07 18.39 -12.88
CA THR A 1095 14.45 18.04 -11.50
C THR A 1095 15.78 17.30 -11.48
N LEU A 1096 16.74 17.78 -10.68
CA LEU A 1096 17.97 17.07 -10.37
C LEU A 1096 17.79 16.38 -9.01
N SER A 1097 17.80 15.04 -8.98
CA SER A 1097 17.47 14.25 -7.79
C SER A 1097 18.61 13.31 -7.40
N GLY A 1098 19.17 13.50 -6.22
CA GLY A 1098 20.30 12.72 -5.73
C GLY A 1098 20.76 13.16 -4.35
N SER A 1099 21.74 12.46 -3.77
CA SER A 1099 22.25 12.75 -2.43
C SER A 1099 23.05 14.07 -2.38
N PRO A 1100 23.35 14.61 -1.19
CA PRO A 1100 24.19 15.81 -1.02
C PRO A 1100 25.60 15.71 -1.62
N ASN A 1101 26.08 14.50 -1.92
CA ASN A 1101 27.39 14.24 -2.53
C ASN A 1101 27.28 13.85 -4.03
N GLY A 1102 26.07 13.85 -4.60
CA GLY A 1102 25.89 13.65 -6.03
C GLY A 1102 26.49 14.79 -6.84
N ILE A 1103 27.17 14.46 -7.94
CA ILE A 1103 27.71 15.41 -8.92
C ILE A 1103 26.93 15.26 -10.23
N TRP A 1104 26.57 16.38 -10.85
CA TRP A 1104 25.95 16.43 -12.19
C TRP A 1104 26.83 17.24 -13.13
N ILE A 1105 27.11 16.72 -14.32
CA ILE A 1105 27.88 17.42 -15.35
C ILE A 1105 27.12 17.33 -16.68
N PHE A 1106 26.75 18.49 -17.23
CA PHE A 1106 25.97 18.62 -18.46
C PHE A 1106 26.85 19.22 -19.56
N GLU A 1107 27.38 18.38 -20.43
CA GLU A 1107 28.24 18.74 -21.56
C GLU A 1107 27.40 19.05 -22.81
N ILE A 1108 27.24 20.32 -23.15
CA ILE A 1108 26.32 20.80 -24.17
C ILE A 1108 27.13 21.49 -25.27
N ALA A 1109 27.23 20.88 -26.45
CA ALA A 1109 28.09 21.39 -27.53
C ALA A 1109 27.58 22.70 -28.19
N GLN A 1110 26.32 23.07 -27.95
CA GLN A 1110 25.68 24.27 -28.50
C GLN A 1110 25.00 25.07 -27.37
N ASN A 1111 23.83 25.68 -27.60
CA ASN A 1111 23.18 26.55 -26.63
C ASN A 1111 22.50 25.79 -25.49
N LEU A 1112 22.27 26.49 -24.37
CA LEU A 1112 21.41 26.06 -23.26
C LEU A 1112 20.33 27.11 -23.01
N ASP A 1113 19.08 26.82 -23.37
CA ASP A 1113 17.96 27.78 -23.27
C ASP A 1113 16.89 27.28 -22.27
N ILE A 1114 16.73 27.95 -21.12
CA ILE A 1114 15.60 27.73 -20.21
C ILE A 1114 14.48 28.75 -20.46
N SER A 1115 13.25 28.24 -20.51
CA SER A 1115 12.06 29.03 -20.83
C SER A 1115 11.62 29.94 -19.67
N SER A 1116 10.75 30.92 -19.99
CA SER A 1116 10.25 31.87 -19.00
C SER A 1116 9.46 31.16 -17.89
N GLY A 1117 9.73 31.54 -16.64
CA GLY A 1117 9.06 30.98 -15.46
C GLY A 1117 9.27 29.48 -15.24
N GLN A 1118 10.32 28.88 -15.81
CA GLN A 1118 10.67 27.47 -15.57
C GLN A 1118 11.85 27.36 -14.60
N HIS A 1119 11.99 26.20 -13.96
CA HIS A 1119 12.91 25.98 -12.86
C HIS A 1119 13.79 24.72 -13.07
N VAL A 1120 15.09 24.86 -12.76
CA VAL A 1120 15.95 23.72 -12.45
C VAL A 1120 15.78 23.42 -10.96
N VAL A 1121 14.98 22.41 -10.63
CA VAL A 1121 14.61 22.03 -9.26
C VAL A 1121 15.66 21.07 -8.70
N LEU A 1122 16.01 21.21 -7.41
CA LEU A 1122 16.88 20.25 -6.69
C LEU A 1122 16.05 19.41 -5.71
N SER A 1123 16.29 18.10 -5.67
CA SER A 1123 15.62 17.16 -4.75
C SER A 1123 16.55 16.02 -4.30
N GLY A 1124 16.08 15.17 -3.37
CA GLY A 1124 16.87 14.07 -2.79
C GLY A 1124 18.02 14.47 -1.85
N GLY A 1125 18.31 15.77 -1.73
CA GLY A 1125 19.48 16.33 -1.05
C GLY A 1125 20.49 17.00 -1.98
N ALA A 1126 20.24 17.02 -3.29
CA ALA A 1126 21.10 17.64 -4.31
C ALA A 1126 21.46 19.10 -3.97
N GLN A 1127 22.68 19.52 -4.33
CA GLN A 1127 23.21 20.85 -4.00
C GLN A 1127 23.74 21.55 -5.26
N ALA A 1128 23.36 22.81 -5.48
CA ALA A 1128 23.75 23.59 -6.66
C ALA A 1128 25.27 23.66 -6.86
N GLN A 1129 26.06 23.68 -5.78
CA GLN A 1129 27.52 23.70 -5.85
C GLN A 1129 28.14 22.47 -6.55
N ASN A 1130 27.42 21.35 -6.61
CA ASN A 1130 27.85 20.09 -7.24
C ASN A 1130 27.30 19.90 -8.67
N VAL A 1131 26.53 20.87 -9.18
CA VAL A 1131 25.95 20.83 -10.53
C VAL A 1131 26.80 21.71 -11.43
N TYR A 1132 27.17 21.20 -12.61
CA TYR A 1132 28.01 21.87 -13.58
C TYR A 1132 27.37 21.82 -14.97
N TRP A 1133 27.15 22.99 -15.56
CA TRP A 1133 26.59 23.15 -16.91
C TRP A 1133 27.70 23.67 -17.83
N VAL A 1134 28.15 22.83 -18.76
CA VAL A 1134 29.37 23.05 -19.57
C VAL A 1134 28.94 23.30 -21.00
N VAL A 1135 28.89 24.56 -21.41
CA VAL A 1135 28.13 25.02 -22.59
C VAL A 1135 29.07 25.59 -23.65
N GLY A 1136 29.04 25.01 -24.85
CA GLY A 1136 29.85 25.42 -26.01
C GLY A 1136 29.24 26.58 -26.81
N GLY A 1137 27.91 26.71 -26.78
CA GLY A 1137 27.16 27.86 -27.31
C GLY A 1137 26.82 28.87 -26.21
N GLN A 1138 25.67 29.54 -26.33
CA GLN A 1138 25.19 30.55 -25.38
C GLN A 1138 24.25 29.94 -24.34
N THR A 1139 24.38 30.32 -23.07
CA THR A 1139 23.36 30.04 -22.03
C THR A 1139 22.37 31.20 -21.89
N THR A 1140 21.07 30.92 -22.03
CA THR A 1140 20.00 31.92 -21.84
C THR A 1140 19.09 31.53 -20.67
N LEU A 1141 19.04 32.38 -19.64
CA LEU A 1141 18.08 32.25 -18.54
C LEU A 1141 16.78 33.03 -18.87
N GLY A 1142 15.65 32.34 -18.80
CA GLY A 1142 14.32 32.86 -19.14
C GLY A 1142 13.83 33.93 -18.16
N THR A 1143 12.93 34.82 -18.62
CA THR A 1143 12.30 35.81 -17.74
C THR A 1143 11.63 35.10 -16.55
N GLY A 1144 12.05 35.43 -15.33
CA GLY A 1144 11.59 34.79 -14.09
C GLY A 1144 11.98 33.32 -13.88
N SER A 1145 12.92 32.74 -14.64
CA SER A 1145 13.37 31.35 -14.44
C SER A 1145 14.27 31.21 -13.19
N THR A 1146 14.22 30.07 -12.50
CA THR A 1146 15.19 29.74 -11.43
C THR A 1146 16.16 28.67 -11.91
N PHE A 1147 17.45 28.91 -11.80
CA PHE A 1147 18.50 28.01 -12.28
C PHE A 1147 19.43 27.61 -11.13
N ASN A 1148 19.78 26.32 -11.05
CA ASN A 1148 20.66 25.76 -10.03
C ASN A 1148 21.90 25.15 -10.70
N GLY A 1149 23.09 25.67 -10.37
CA GLY A 1149 24.38 25.11 -10.79
C GLY A 1149 25.45 26.14 -11.10
N ASN A 1150 26.68 25.65 -11.29
CA ASN A 1150 27.79 26.41 -11.84
C ASN A 1150 27.73 26.32 -13.37
N ILE A 1151 27.60 27.45 -14.06
CA ILE A 1151 27.65 27.53 -15.52
C ILE A 1151 29.09 27.85 -15.94
N LEU A 1152 29.62 27.03 -16.86
CA LEU A 1152 30.93 27.12 -17.49
C LEU A 1152 30.70 27.26 -19.00
N ASP A 1153 30.69 28.49 -19.52
CA ASP A 1153 30.21 28.84 -20.86
C ASP A 1153 31.37 29.30 -21.77
N GLN A 1154 31.47 28.81 -23.00
CA GLN A 1154 32.48 29.24 -23.98
C GLN A 1154 32.15 30.58 -24.66
N THR A 1155 30.89 31.00 -24.64
CA THR A 1155 30.43 32.25 -25.25
C THR A 1155 29.91 33.19 -24.17
N ALA A 1156 28.60 33.40 -24.05
CA ALA A 1156 28.00 34.37 -23.14
C ALA A 1156 26.81 33.78 -22.37
N ILE A 1157 26.62 34.27 -21.15
CA ILE A 1157 25.46 33.95 -20.32
C ILE A 1157 24.53 35.17 -20.27
N VAL A 1158 23.26 34.97 -20.64
CA VAL A 1158 22.25 36.03 -20.75
C VAL A 1158 21.10 35.77 -19.77
N GLY A 1159 21.08 36.54 -18.68
CA GLY A 1159 19.95 36.61 -17.76
C GLY A 1159 18.89 37.58 -18.28
N LYS A 1160 17.70 37.07 -18.59
CA LYS A 1160 16.51 37.91 -18.86
C LYS A 1160 15.87 38.37 -17.56
N THR A 1161 14.99 39.38 -17.67
CA THR A 1161 14.34 40.09 -16.56
C THR A 1161 13.94 39.17 -15.41
N GLY A 1162 14.52 39.37 -14.22
CA GLY A 1162 14.11 38.69 -12.99
C GLY A 1162 14.46 37.20 -12.87
N ALA A 1163 15.27 36.64 -13.77
CA ALA A 1163 15.81 35.29 -13.56
C ALA A 1163 16.72 35.23 -12.31
N VAL A 1164 16.76 34.06 -11.67
CA VAL A 1164 17.53 33.77 -10.45
C VAL A 1164 18.51 32.63 -10.74
N LEU A 1165 19.78 32.82 -10.38
CA LEU A 1165 20.85 31.82 -10.48
C LEU A 1165 21.39 31.51 -9.08
N HIS A 1166 21.21 30.28 -8.64
CA HIS A 1166 21.86 29.71 -7.46
C HIS A 1166 23.12 28.98 -7.92
N GLY A 1167 24.29 29.57 -7.70
CA GLY A 1167 25.57 29.12 -8.24
C GLY A 1167 26.33 30.22 -9.00
N ARG A 1168 27.05 29.84 -10.06
CA ARG A 1168 28.08 30.70 -10.69
C ARG A 1168 27.82 30.92 -12.18
N ALA A 1169 28.14 32.11 -12.67
CA ALA A 1169 28.17 32.46 -14.09
C ALA A 1169 29.61 32.71 -14.56
N LEU A 1170 30.27 31.68 -15.10
CA LEU A 1170 31.66 31.71 -15.53
C LEU A 1170 31.70 31.59 -17.07
N ALA A 1171 31.98 32.71 -17.77
CA ALA A 1171 31.82 32.78 -19.23
C ALA A 1171 33.07 33.27 -19.96
N GLN A 1172 33.50 32.57 -21.00
CA GLN A 1172 34.70 32.92 -21.75
C GLN A 1172 34.58 34.13 -22.68
N THR A 1173 33.39 34.74 -22.82
CA THR A 1173 33.24 36.11 -23.33
C THR A 1173 32.58 37.03 -22.31
N ALA A 1174 31.26 37.01 -22.15
CA ALA A 1174 30.53 38.02 -21.39
C ALA A 1174 29.32 37.51 -20.60
N VAL A 1175 28.89 38.28 -19.59
CA VAL A 1175 27.67 38.04 -18.81
C VAL A 1175 26.78 39.27 -18.89
N THR A 1176 25.52 39.09 -19.26
CA THR A 1176 24.52 40.16 -19.40
C THR A 1176 23.32 39.85 -18.53
N LEU A 1177 22.92 40.81 -17.68
CA LEU A 1177 21.86 40.62 -16.67
C LEU A 1177 20.79 41.73 -16.76
N ASP A 1178 19.54 41.39 -16.50
CA ASP A 1178 18.45 42.34 -16.34
C ASP A 1178 17.65 42.03 -15.06
N ALA A 1179 17.77 42.90 -14.05
CA ALA A 1179 17.13 42.77 -12.74
C ALA A 1179 17.25 41.37 -12.10
N ASN A 1180 18.41 40.71 -12.25
CA ASN A 1180 18.60 39.31 -11.85
C ASN A 1180 19.02 39.17 -10.38
N THR A 1181 18.91 37.95 -9.85
CA THR A 1181 19.61 37.55 -8.61
C THR A 1181 20.64 36.47 -8.91
N VAL A 1182 21.85 36.62 -8.38
CA VAL A 1182 22.92 35.60 -8.46
C VAL A 1182 23.54 35.40 -7.07
N ASN A 1183 23.52 34.17 -6.52
CA ASN A 1183 23.95 33.89 -5.14
C ASN A 1183 24.41 32.44 -4.90
#